data_AF-A0A6A4ZRZ9-F1
#
_entry.id   AF-A0A6A4ZRZ9-F1
#
_cell.length_a   1.000
_cell.length_b   1.000
_cell.length_c   1.000
_cell.angle_alpha   90.00
_cell.angle_beta   90.00
_cell.angle_gamma   90.00
#
_symmetry.space_group_name_H-M   'P 1'
#
loop_
_entity.id
_entity.type
_entity.pdbx_description
1 polymer ?
#
loop_
_entity_poly.entity_id
_entity_poly.type
_entity_poly.pdbx_seq_one_letter_code
_entity_poly.pdbx_strand_id
1 'polypeptide(L)'
;MDLLEACENGNEERVVEILLEAGPTKAPAMLQQVDQAGRSALHVACIGGQLSVVRLLLGRECQVFFPGRSREDAEDLLVPCGPNVKVVMKRKEDAHVPSALLQLPREVVVQAKDLANGIMYLDYYGNAPIQCISCFGCGTEMKHVRDSVEIAAELLRSGCQCNTSKTANNWTPLHWSAFNGHHDLTALLLNPQLCCDEHNNVVSAVQFAVPLVCSEALYPVDVAGRMGLQLRDEMAAWKQSLANETTTFDGFEIDYRDWRLHLDHVLVVKEFVRDYVAQAHHPYQYAQRLAKCVEASSSKMKPRRKRPVLFTEADIVRLNVAPCSRYGQHLLYWCAGLNMLDEAIVLLNLTFQNDTTTTTSTTTTRLAPLYPIQYEDCKSQSALHFACIMGHTTMVHTLLTRVIALYTSSASLAKTPSSTLPSKVHPVLGGISAKDIPFTALAGWLNHRLETPLYLAGLYNRADVATSLLSILPPTTVQTELHVQNIEGSTLSDMANDAVRTALNLATTALFPHEYVLVFRRKYRLFRKTLQDVLEEESSRAPSLLAASVGSTQQLRRWRDPVVRLIPIWFDYLAVGATDVVLAQKAEHMQLMHRRRGSSQMHVFHASNKHEFEPFRSLQRQLVVLNLIRDNVNLKCHLQRGTIFDLFPLHDVVGHNAIAAHWVLGHGGRWKVQPWHGLRQYLFETPTHTYDMLWPLRLYFGDKHALYIAWIQFYTSYLLVVAVPCLIVE
;
A
#
# COMPACT_ATOMS: atom_id res chain seq x y z
N MET A 1 -13.69 -42.77 -13.31
CA MET A 1 -12.56 -41.98 -12.81
C MET A 1 -11.35 -42.21 -13.67
N ASP A 2 -10.97 -41.18 -14.43
CA ASP A 2 -9.73 -41.17 -15.21
C ASP A 2 -8.52 -40.83 -14.31
N LEU A 3 -7.30 -40.82 -14.87
CA LEU A 3 -6.08 -40.56 -14.08
C LEU A 3 -6.10 -39.16 -13.45
N LEU A 4 -6.59 -38.14 -14.17
CA LEU A 4 -6.55 -36.76 -13.69
C LEU A 4 -7.53 -36.55 -12.53
N GLU A 5 -8.76 -37.06 -12.67
CA GLU A 5 -9.78 -37.04 -11.62
C GLU A 5 -9.34 -37.85 -10.38
N ALA A 6 -8.66 -38.99 -10.59
CA ALA A 6 -8.09 -39.77 -9.50
C ALA A 6 -6.98 -38.99 -8.76
N CYS A 7 -6.14 -38.27 -9.51
CA CYS A 7 -5.05 -37.48 -8.94
C CYS A 7 -5.56 -36.26 -8.15
N GLU A 8 -6.59 -35.57 -8.65
CA GLU A 8 -7.18 -34.40 -7.98
C GLU A 8 -7.88 -34.77 -6.67
N ASN A 9 -8.61 -35.88 -6.65
CA ASN A 9 -9.38 -36.34 -5.50
C ASN A 9 -8.60 -37.18 -4.49
N GLY A 10 -7.33 -37.50 -4.75
CA GLY A 10 -6.52 -38.30 -3.82
C GLY A 10 -6.82 -39.79 -3.84
N ASN A 11 -7.35 -40.31 -4.96
CA ASN A 11 -7.64 -41.74 -5.10
C ASN A 11 -6.36 -42.53 -5.42
N GLU A 12 -5.56 -42.80 -4.39
CA GLU A 12 -4.27 -43.51 -4.48
C GLU A 12 -4.40 -44.87 -5.19
N GLU A 13 -5.42 -45.66 -4.83
CA GLU A 13 -5.70 -46.98 -5.40
C GLU A 13 -5.88 -46.90 -6.93
N ARG A 14 -6.71 -45.96 -7.40
CA ARG A 14 -6.98 -45.80 -8.82
C ARG A 14 -5.76 -45.28 -9.59
N VAL A 15 -4.96 -44.41 -8.98
CA VAL A 15 -3.70 -43.92 -9.59
C VAL A 15 -2.72 -45.07 -9.79
N VAL A 16 -2.52 -45.91 -8.76
CA VAL A 16 -1.63 -47.08 -8.83
C VAL A 16 -2.10 -48.07 -9.91
N GLU A 17 -3.38 -48.40 -9.93
CA GLU A 17 -3.97 -49.28 -10.93
C GLU A 17 -3.67 -48.81 -12.36
N ILE A 18 -4.06 -47.56 -12.69
CA ILE A 18 -3.93 -47.04 -14.05
C ILE A 18 -2.46 -47.00 -14.49
N LEU A 19 -1.54 -46.60 -13.61
CA LEU A 19 -0.11 -46.51 -13.96
C LEU A 19 0.55 -47.88 -14.15
N LEU A 20 0.20 -48.88 -13.32
CA LEU A 20 0.76 -50.23 -13.43
C LEU A 20 0.18 -50.99 -14.63
N GLU A 21 -1.11 -50.88 -14.90
CA GLU A 21 -1.76 -51.48 -16.08
C GLU A 21 -1.25 -50.89 -17.40
N ALA A 22 -0.96 -49.59 -17.43
CA ALA A 22 -0.37 -48.94 -18.59
C ALA A 22 1.05 -49.47 -18.87
N GLY A 23 1.79 -49.85 -17.82
CA GLY A 23 3.16 -50.35 -17.90
C GLY A 23 4.16 -49.29 -18.39
N PRO A 24 5.45 -49.66 -18.50
CA PRO A 24 6.55 -48.72 -18.78
C PRO A 24 6.46 -48.06 -20.17
N THR A 25 5.72 -48.65 -21.11
CA THR A 25 5.61 -48.15 -22.48
C THR A 25 4.54 -47.07 -22.64
N LYS A 26 3.41 -47.17 -21.91
CA LYS A 26 2.30 -46.21 -22.03
C LYS A 26 2.25 -45.20 -20.88
N ALA A 27 2.69 -45.56 -19.68
CA ALA A 27 2.59 -44.69 -18.50
C ALA A 27 3.28 -43.32 -18.69
N PRO A 28 4.49 -43.21 -19.27
CA PRO A 28 5.12 -41.90 -19.51
C PRO A 28 4.31 -40.98 -20.42
N ALA A 29 3.70 -41.53 -21.48
CA ALA A 29 2.84 -40.76 -22.37
C ALA A 29 1.55 -40.32 -21.67
N MET A 30 1.03 -41.16 -20.78
CA MET A 30 -0.18 -40.88 -19.98
C MET A 30 0.05 -39.78 -18.95
N LEU A 31 1.20 -39.78 -18.27
CA LEU A 31 1.59 -38.73 -17.32
C LEU A 31 1.78 -37.35 -17.97
N GLN A 32 2.04 -37.32 -19.28
CA GLN A 32 2.13 -36.10 -20.09
C GLN A 32 0.80 -35.68 -20.71
N GLN A 33 -0.27 -36.47 -20.56
CA GLN A 33 -1.60 -36.03 -20.97
C GLN A 33 -2.03 -34.85 -20.11
N VAL A 34 -2.72 -33.92 -20.76
CA VAL A 34 -3.17 -32.68 -20.14
C VAL A 34 -4.67 -32.50 -20.35
N ASP A 35 -5.32 -31.83 -19.39
CA ASP A 35 -6.71 -31.43 -19.52
C ASP A 35 -6.89 -30.19 -20.43
N GLN A 36 -8.11 -29.63 -20.44
CA GLN A 36 -8.46 -28.44 -21.22
C GLN A 36 -7.65 -27.18 -20.84
N ALA A 37 -7.12 -27.14 -19.61
CA ALA A 37 -6.29 -26.06 -19.09
C ALA A 37 -4.78 -26.32 -19.28
N GLY A 38 -4.40 -27.45 -19.88
CA GLY A 38 -3.00 -27.85 -20.04
C GLY A 38 -2.40 -28.47 -18.78
N ARG A 39 -3.21 -28.86 -17.80
CA ARG A 39 -2.76 -29.41 -16.51
C ARG A 39 -2.55 -30.92 -16.64
N SER A 40 -1.36 -31.38 -16.28
CA SER A 40 -1.03 -32.82 -16.19
C SER A 40 -1.47 -33.45 -14.86
N ALA A 41 -1.32 -34.77 -14.74
CA ALA A 41 -1.59 -35.51 -13.49
C ALA A 41 -0.90 -34.90 -12.26
N LEU A 42 0.35 -34.47 -12.40
CA LEU A 42 1.11 -33.84 -11.32
C LEU A 42 0.55 -32.46 -10.93
N HIS A 43 0.03 -31.68 -11.89
CA HIS A 43 -0.59 -30.38 -11.60
C HIS A 43 -1.87 -30.57 -10.78
N VAL A 44 -2.76 -31.45 -11.21
CA VAL A 44 -4.05 -31.66 -10.54
C VAL A 44 -3.88 -32.28 -9.15
N ALA A 45 -2.89 -33.15 -8.96
CA ALA A 45 -2.51 -33.65 -7.63
C ALA A 45 -2.02 -32.52 -6.70
N CYS A 46 -1.24 -31.56 -7.21
CA CYS A 46 -0.79 -30.39 -6.45
C CYS A 46 -1.94 -29.41 -6.15
N ILE A 47 -2.89 -29.24 -7.08
CA ILE A 47 -4.09 -28.40 -6.86
C ILE A 47 -4.97 -28.99 -5.77
N GLY A 48 -5.17 -30.32 -5.79
CA GLY A 48 -5.94 -31.03 -4.77
C GLY A 48 -5.21 -31.19 -3.42
N GLY A 49 -3.95 -30.77 -3.30
CA GLY A 49 -3.17 -30.94 -2.07
C GLY A 49 -2.90 -32.40 -1.70
N GLN A 50 -2.86 -33.31 -2.68
CA GLN A 50 -2.83 -34.75 -2.44
C GLN A 50 -1.41 -35.28 -2.25
N LEU A 51 -0.86 -35.15 -1.03
CA LEU A 51 0.54 -35.49 -0.72
C LEU A 51 0.91 -36.93 -1.12
N SER A 52 0.08 -37.91 -0.77
CA SER A 52 0.33 -39.32 -1.11
C SER A 52 0.39 -39.54 -2.63
N VAL A 53 -0.52 -38.93 -3.39
CA VAL A 53 -0.55 -39.04 -4.85
C VAL A 53 0.70 -38.37 -5.45
N VAL A 54 1.10 -37.19 -4.97
CA VAL A 54 2.33 -36.53 -5.42
C VAL A 54 3.55 -37.43 -5.17
N ARG A 55 3.65 -38.04 -3.98
CA ARG A 55 4.72 -39.00 -3.66
C ARG A 55 4.74 -40.19 -4.63
N LEU A 56 3.58 -40.77 -4.93
CA LEU A 56 3.45 -41.86 -5.90
C LEU A 56 3.91 -41.43 -7.29
N LEU A 57 3.41 -40.30 -7.79
CA LEU A 57 3.76 -39.78 -9.13
C LEU A 57 5.25 -39.44 -9.27
N LEU A 58 5.94 -39.15 -8.17
CA LEU A 58 7.39 -38.88 -8.12
C LEU A 58 8.22 -40.14 -7.79
N GLY A 59 7.60 -41.31 -7.66
CA GLY A 59 8.29 -42.57 -7.36
C GLY A 59 8.88 -42.64 -5.95
N ARG A 60 8.27 -41.93 -4.99
CA ARG A 60 8.59 -42.03 -3.57
C ARG A 60 7.84 -43.20 -2.94
N GLU A 61 8.43 -43.77 -1.90
CA GLU A 61 7.77 -44.80 -1.11
C GLU A 61 6.60 -44.18 -0.33
N CYS A 62 5.40 -44.74 -0.47
CA CYS A 62 4.20 -44.24 0.16
C CYS A 62 3.29 -45.40 0.60
N GLN A 63 2.61 -45.22 1.73
CA GLN A 63 1.58 -46.13 2.18
C GLN A 63 0.31 -45.90 1.35
N VAL A 64 -0.16 -46.93 0.66
CA VAL A 64 -1.41 -46.91 -0.12
C VAL A 64 -2.40 -47.91 0.44
N PHE A 65 -3.68 -47.56 0.38
CA PHE A 65 -4.80 -48.40 0.80
C PHE A 65 -5.69 -48.76 -0.41
N PHE A 66 -6.21 -49.99 -0.44
CA PHE A 66 -7.01 -50.54 -1.54
C PHE A 66 -8.42 -50.95 -1.08
N PRO A 67 -9.28 -49.98 -0.67
CA PRO A 67 -10.63 -50.29 -0.20
C PRO A 67 -11.52 -51.00 -1.23
N GLY A 68 -11.24 -50.83 -2.54
CA GLY A 68 -12.01 -51.44 -3.61
C GLY A 68 -11.61 -52.88 -3.98
N ARG A 69 -10.60 -53.45 -3.33
CA ARG A 69 -10.00 -54.75 -3.70
C ARG A 69 -9.92 -55.72 -2.52
N SER A 70 -9.91 -57.02 -2.86
CA SER A 70 -9.51 -58.04 -1.90
C SER A 70 -7.99 -58.00 -1.67
N ARG A 71 -7.50 -58.74 -0.67
CA ARG A 71 -6.07 -58.80 -0.40
C ARG A 71 -5.32 -59.44 -1.57
N GLU A 72 -5.86 -60.52 -2.12
CA GLU A 72 -5.29 -61.27 -3.22
C GLU A 72 -5.24 -60.42 -4.50
N ASP A 73 -6.33 -59.70 -4.81
CA ASP A 73 -6.37 -58.78 -5.97
C ASP A 73 -5.34 -57.65 -5.85
N ALA A 74 -5.12 -57.15 -4.62
CA ALA A 74 -4.10 -56.13 -4.36
C ALA A 74 -2.67 -56.70 -4.47
N GLU A 75 -2.44 -57.94 -4.03
CA GLU A 75 -1.15 -58.63 -4.20
C GLU A 75 -0.85 -58.85 -5.69
N ASP A 76 -1.84 -59.26 -6.48
CA ASP A 76 -1.71 -59.48 -7.94
C ASP A 76 -1.43 -58.18 -8.71
N LEU A 77 -2.10 -57.07 -8.37
CA LEU A 77 -1.87 -55.77 -8.99
C LEU A 77 -0.43 -55.26 -8.76
N LEU A 78 0.14 -55.54 -7.58
CA LEU A 78 1.42 -54.98 -7.14
C LEU A 78 2.64 -55.81 -7.55
N VAL A 79 2.45 -56.94 -8.23
CA VAL A 79 3.55 -57.78 -8.77
C VAL A 79 4.62 -56.96 -9.53
N PRO A 80 4.27 -55.96 -10.38
CA PRO A 80 5.27 -55.17 -11.10
C PRO A 80 6.14 -54.26 -10.21
N CYS A 81 5.72 -53.96 -8.98
CA CYS A 81 6.49 -53.14 -8.03
C CYS A 81 7.65 -53.92 -7.37
N GLY A 82 7.72 -55.24 -7.57
CA GLY A 82 8.80 -56.10 -7.11
C GLY A 82 8.40 -57.04 -5.96
N PRO A 83 9.23 -58.06 -5.66
CA PRO A 83 8.88 -59.16 -4.77
C PRO A 83 8.79 -58.80 -3.27
N ASN A 84 9.18 -57.58 -2.90
CA ASN A 84 9.27 -57.14 -1.50
C ASN A 84 8.03 -56.38 -1.01
N VAL A 85 7.02 -56.17 -1.87
CA VAL A 85 5.81 -55.44 -1.49
C VAL A 85 4.89 -56.35 -0.70
N LYS A 86 4.74 -56.08 0.60
CA LYS A 86 3.87 -56.85 1.50
C LYS A 86 2.53 -56.14 1.68
N VAL A 87 1.45 -56.80 1.30
CA VAL A 87 0.08 -56.35 1.56
C VAL A 87 -0.34 -56.77 2.97
N VAL A 88 -0.80 -55.80 3.76
CA VAL A 88 -1.25 -55.97 5.15
C VAL A 88 -2.63 -55.36 5.30
N MET A 89 -3.54 -56.05 5.99
CA MET A 89 -4.83 -55.47 6.34
C MET A 89 -4.64 -54.42 7.43
N LYS A 90 -4.94 -53.15 7.13
CA LYS A 90 -4.90 -52.04 8.10
C LYS A 90 -6.28 -51.41 8.21
N ARG A 91 -6.58 -50.83 9.37
CA ARG A 91 -7.78 -50.03 9.56
C ARG A 91 -7.61 -48.69 8.84
N LYS A 92 -8.52 -48.36 7.94
CA LYS A 92 -8.70 -47.02 7.34
C LYS A 92 -10.14 -46.59 7.66
N GLU A 93 -10.28 -45.50 8.40
CA GLU A 93 -11.57 -45.08 8.97
C GLU A 93 -12.21 -46.23 9.76
N ASP A 94 -13.37 -46.74 9.35
CA ASP A 94 -14.11 -47.82 10.03
C ASP A 94 -13.97 -49.20 9.37
N ALA A 95 -13.22 -49.31 8.27
CA ALA A 95 -13.03 -50.56 7.54
C ALA A 95 -11.59 -51.10 7.66
N HIS A 96 -11.44 -52.43 7.70
CA HIS A 96 -10.14 -53.07 7.48
C HIS A 96 -9.95 -53.29 5.99
N VAL A 97 -8.95 -52.64 5.43
CA VAL A 97 -8.68 -52.67 3.99
C VAL A 97 -7.24 -53.11 3.72
N PRO A 98 -6.97 -53.76 2.58
CA PRO A 98 -5.61 -54.06 2.16
C PRO A 98 -4.78 -52.78 2.04
N SER A 99 -3.54 -52.84 2.51
CA SER A 99 -2.63 -51.70 2.60
C SER A 99 -1.22 -52.15 2.29
N ALA A 100 -0.51 -51.46 1.41
CA ALA A 100 0.88 -51.78 1.04
C ALA A 100 1.75 -50.52 1.07
N LEU A 101 2.95 -50.65 1.64
CA LEU A 101 3.99 -49.64 1.50
C LEU A 101 4.66 -49.90 0.14
N LEU A 102 4.48 -48.98 -0.81
CA LEU A 102 4.88 -49.21 -2.19
C LEU A 102 5.70 -48.05 -2.75
N GLN A 103 6.64 -48.41 -3.61
CA GLN A 103 7.37 -47.49 -4.46
C GLN A 103 7.11 -47.90 -5.91
N LEU A 104 6.53 -47.00 -6.69
CA LEU A 104 6.23 -47.29 -8.09
C LEU A 104 7.54 -47.44 -8.90
N PRO A 105 7.58 -48.35 -9.91
CA PRO A 105 8.74 -48.52 -10.77
C PRO A 105 9.17 -47.20 -11.42
N ARG A 106 10.48 -47.00 -11.56
CA ARG A 106 11.03 -45.74 -12.07
C ARG A 106 10.53 -45.40 -13.47
N GLU A 107 10.14 -46.39 -14.26
CA GLU A 107 9.69 -46.23 -15.64
C GLU A 107 8.24 -45.74 -15.76
N VAL A 108 7.44 -45.84 -14.69
CA VAL A 108 6.01 -45.47 -14.69
C VAL A 108 5.70 -44.20 -13.92
N VAL A 109 6.73 -43.45 -13.51
CA VAL A 109 6.63 -42.23 -12.71
C VAL A 109 7.22 -41.01 -13.46
N VAL A 110 6.94 -39.82 -12.95
CA VAL A 110 7.51 -38.57 -13.46
C VAL A 110 9.02 -38.57 -13.24
N GLN A 111 9.78 -38.41 -14.33
CA GLN A 111 11.24 -38.40 -14.23
C GLN A 111 11.74 -37.07 -13.68
N ALA A 112 12.68 -37.11 -12.73
CA ALA A 112 13.32 -35.92 -12.17
C ALA A 112 13.96 -35.01 -13.25
N LYS A 113 14.54 -35.60 -14.30
CA LYS A 113 15.10 -34.86 -15.45
C LYS A 113 14.03 -34.05 -16.21
N ASP A 114 12.79 -34.55 -16.27
CA ASP A 114 11.71 -33.89 -16.99
C ASP A 114 11.15 -32.72 -16.17
N LEU A 115 11.14 -32.87 -14.84
CA LEU A 115 10.76 -31.82 -13.91
C LEU A 115 11.84 -30.72 -13.82
N ALA A 116 13.13 -31.11 -13.83
CA ALA A 116 14.28 -30.20 -13.84
C ALA A 116 14.40 -29.35 -15.11
N ASN A 117 13.88 -29.84 -16.25
CA ASN A 117 13.79 -29.08 -17.49
C ASN A 117 12.89 -27.83 -17.35
N GLY A 118 11.94 -27.82 -16.41
CA GLY A 118 11.09 -26.66 -16.08
C GLY A 118 10.06 -26.25 -17.12
N ILE A 119 10.14 -26.78 -18.35
CA ILE A 119 9.23 -26.44 -19.46
C ILE A 119 8.21 -27.56 -19.72
N MET A 120 8.56 -28.82 -19.43
CA MET A 120 7.73 -29.98 -19.75
C MET A 120 6.40 -29.97 -18.99
N TYR A 121 6.44 -29.60 -17.71
CA TYR A 121 5.30 -29.55 -16.82
C TYR A 121 4.85 -28.10 -16.60
N LEU A 122 4.50 -27.40 -17.69
CA LEU A 122 3.85 -26.10 -17.63
C LEU A 122 2.45 -26.19 -18.21
N ASP A 123 1.46 -25.71 -17.47
CA ASP A 123 0.09 -25.58 -17.98
C ASP A 123 -0.03 -24.41 -18.99
N TYR A 124 -1.22 -24.24 -19.57
CA TYR A 124 -1.46 -23.15 -20.54
C TYR A 124 -1.39 -21.75 -19.92
N TYR A 125 -1.38 -21.64 -18.59
CA TYR A 125 -1.20 -20.40 -17.85
C TYR A 125 0.24 -20.19 -17.37
N GLY A 126 1.16 -21.10 -17.72
CA GLY A 126 2.57 -21.03 -17.30
C GLY A 126 2.81 -21.45 -15.85
N ASN A 127 1.85 -22.11 -15.18
CA ASN A 127 2.08 -22.64 -13.84
C ASN A 127 2.85 -23.95 -13.92
N ALA A 128 3.89 -24.07 -13.10
CA ALA A 128 4.52 -25.35 -12.78
C ALA A 128 3.77 -26.04 -11.61
N PRO A 129 3.98 -27.34 -11.34
CA PRO A 129 3.34 -28.00 -10.19
C PRO A 129 3.60 -27.29 -8.84
N ILE A 130 4.81 -26.78 -8.63
CA ILE A 130 5.16 -26.04 -7.40
C ILE A 130 4.44 -24.68 -7.29
N GLN A 131 4.06 -24.08 -8.43
CA GLN A 131 3.23 -22.88 -8.48
C GLN A 131 1.80 -23.21 -8.05
N CYS A 132 1.25 -24.35 -8.51
CA CYS A 132 -0.09 -24.78 -8.12
C CYS A 132 -0.20 -24.94 -6.60
N ILE A 133 0.76 -25.61 -5.96
CA ILE A 133 0.73 -25.78 -4.50
C ILE A 133 0.94 -24.45 -3.76
N SER A 134 1.74 -23.53 -4.31
CA SER A 134 1.91 -22.19 -3.72
C SER A 134 0.63 -21.35 -3.78
N CYS A 135 -0.14 -21.49 -4.87
CA CYS A 135 -1.44 -20.83 -5.04
C CYS A 135 -2.52 -21.43 -4.14
N PHE A 136 -2.68 -22.76 -4.16
CA PHE A 136 -3.86 -23.46 -3.65
C PHE A 136 -3.62 -24.27 -2.36
N GLY A 137 -2.37 -24.52 -2.00
CA GLY A 137 -1.98 -25.41 -0.90
C GLY A 137 -2.38 -24.95 0.50
N CYS A 138 -2.98 -23.77 0.65
CA CYS A 138 -3.40 -23.28 1.96
C CYS A 138 -4.77 -23.83 2.38
N GLY A 139 -5.64 -24.23 1.44
CA GLY A 139 -6.96 -24.82 1.74
C GLY A 139 -7.77 -24.06 2.79
N THR A 140 -8.55 -24.79 3.59
CA THR A 140 -9.33 -24.26 4.73
C THR A 140 -8.98 -24.93 6.08
N GLU A 141 -7.94 -25.78 6.09
CA GLU A 141 -7.57 -26.59 7.27
C GLU A 141 -6.05 -26.65 7.39
N MET A 142 -5.55 -26.79 8.63
CA MET A 142 -4.12 -26.91 8.92
C MET A 142 -3.45 -28.11 8.24
N LYS A 143 -4.19 -29.19 7.92
CA LYS A 143 -3.64 -30.34 7.19
C LYS A 143 -3.13 -29.91 5.80
N HIS A 144 -3.88 -29.08 5.09
CA HIS A 144 -3.51 -28.63 3.74
C HIS A 144 -2.23 -27.78 3.77
N VAL A 145 -2.11 -26.91 4.79
CA VAL A 145 -0.91 -26.09 4.98
C VAL A 145 0.33 -26.95 5.22
N ARG A 146 0.24 -27.97 6.08
CA ARG A 146 1.35 -28.91 6.30
C ARG A 146 1.68 -29.74 5.06
N ASP A 147 0.66 -30.31 4.43
CA ASP A 147 0.81 -31.15 3.24
C ASP A 147 1.39 -30.35 2.06
N SER A 148 1.06 -29.06 1.94
CA SER A 148 1.60 -28.22 0.88
C SER A 148 3.10 -27.93 1.02
N VAL A 149 3.62 -27.78 2.25
CA VAL A 149 5.07 -27.69 2.50
C VAL A 149 5.75 -29.00 2.11
N GLU A 150 5.18 -30.14 2.49
CA GLU A 150 5.72 -31.46 2.16
C GLU A 150 5.66 -31.76 0.66
N ILE A 151 4.58 -31.39 -0.02
CA ILE A 151 4.45 -31.49 -1.49
C ILE A 151 5.53 -30.63 -2.16
N ALA A 152 5.71 -29.38 -1.73
CA ALA A 152 6.75 -28.50 -2.26
C ALA A 152 8.15 -29.10 -2.03
N ALA A 153 8.40 -29.68 -0.86
CA ALA A 153 9.64 -30.38 -0.55
C ALA A 153 9.90 -31.55 -1.50
N GLU A 154 8.89 -32.39 -1.78
CA GLU A 154 9.02 -33.50 -2.73
C GLU A 154 9.30 -33.05 -4.16
N LEU A 155 8.64 -31.97 -4.60
CA LEU A 155 8.89 -31.37 -5.91
C LEU A 155 10.32 -30.83 -6.02
N LEU A 156 10.80 -30.13 -4.98
CA LEU A 156 12.17 -29.62 -4.91
C LEU A 156 13.20 -30.77 -4.87
N ARG A 157 12.99 -31.83 -4.07
CA ARG A 157 13.86 -33.02 -4.10
C ARG A 157 13.93 -33.68 -5.48
N SER A 158 12.91 -33.47 -6.31
CA SER A 158 12.79 -34.04 -7.65
C SER A 158 13.28 -33.09 -8.75
N GLY A 159 13.90 -31.96 -8.38
CA GLY A 159 14.51 -31.02 -9.32
C GLY A 159 13.58 -29.90 -9.82
N CYS A 160 12.38 -29.75 -9.26
CA CYS A 160 11.42 -28.75 -9.74
C CYS A 160 11.97 -27.32 -9.66
N GLN A 161 11.79 -26.57 -10.75
CA GLN A 161 12.15 -25.15 -10.80
C GLN A 161 11.13 -24.31 -10.05
N CYS A 162 11.61 -23.30 -9.33
CA CYS A 162 10.81 -22.50 -8.40
C CYS A 162 10.55 -21.06 -8.88
N ASN A 163 11.04 -20.67 -10.06
CA ASN A 163 11.00 -19.30 -10.56
C ASN A 163 10.12 -19.13 -11.82
N THR A 164 9.28 -20.11 -12.13
CA THR A 164 8.33 -20.00 -13.24
C THR A 164 7.22 -19.00 -12.91
N SER A 165 6.94 -18.06 -13.81
CA SER A 165 5.87 -17.08 -13.67
C SER A 165 4.56 -17.52 -14.34
N LYS A 166 3.44 -17.20 -13.68
CA LYS A 166 2.11 -17.27 -14.28
C LYS A 166 1.96 -16.17 -15.35
N THR A 167 1.43 -16.52 -16.52
CA THR A 167 1.33 -15.60 -17.68
C THR A 167 0.46 -14.38 -17.46
N ALA A 168 -0.55 -14.47 -16.59
CA ALA A 168 -1.55 -13.41 -16.40
C ALA A 168 -1.01 -12.23 -15.59
N ASN A 169 -0.26 -12.50 -14.52
CA ASN A 169 0.19 -11.48 -13.55
C ASN A 169 1.70 -11.55 -13.27
N ASN A 170 2.44 -12.42 -13.96
CA ASN A 170 3.86 -12.71 -13.77
C ASN A 170 4.29 -13.16 -12.35
N TRP A 171 3.35 -13.60 -11.51
CA TRP A 171 3.70 -14.05 -10.16
C TRP A 171 4.43 -15.40 -10.16
N THR A 172 5.46 -15.49 -9.31
CA THR A 172 6.22 -16.73 -9.02
C THR A 172 5.64 -17.47 -7.82
N PRO A 173 6.09 -18.71 -7.54
CA PRO A 173 5.69 -19.45 -6.33
C PRO A 173 5.89 -18.64 -5.06
N LEU A 174 6.98 -17.86 -5.02
CA LEU A 174 7.30 -16.99 -3.90
C LEU A 174 6.27 -15.88 -3.70
N HIS A 175 5.75 -15.27 -4.77
CA HIS A 175 4.67 -14.27 -4.68
C HIS A 175 3.38 -14.87 -4.09
N TRP A 176 3.02 -16.10 -4.50
CA TRP A 176 1.83 -16.76 -3.97
C TRP A 176 1.97 -17.19 -2.53
N SER A 177 3.14 -17.74 -2.12
CA SER A 177 3.41 -18.02 -0.71
C SER A 177 3.31 -16.75 0.14
N ALA A 178 3.79 -15.62 -0.39
CA ALA A 178 3.71 -14.33 0.27
C ALA A 178 2.29 -13.76 0.34
N PHE A 179 1.50 -13.90 -0.72
CA PHE A 179 0.09 -13.52 -0.75
C PHE A 179 -0.73 -14.29 0.28
N ASN A 180 -0.46 -15.59 0.41
CA ASN A 180 -1.17 -16.47 1.33
C ASN A 180 -0.70 -16.37 2.79
N GLY A 181 0.41 -15.68 3.09
CA GLY A 181 0.96 -15.62 4.45
C GLY A 181 1.66 -16.92 4.87
N HIS A 182 2.00 -17.80 3.92
CA HIS A 182 2.51 -19.14 4.21
C HIS A 182 4.04 -19.11 4.42
N HIS A 183 4.46 -18.72 5.62
CA HIS A 183 5.87 -18.48 5.94
C HIS A 183 6.75 -19.73 5.85
N ASP A 184 6.24 -20.92 6.18
CA ASP A 184 7.01 -22.18 6.09
C ASP A 184 7.33 -22.53 4.63
N LEU A 185 6.35 -22.39 3.74
CA LEU A 185 6.58 -22.53 2.30
C LEU A 185 7.52 -21.45 1.77
N THR A 186 7.38 -20.19 2.22
CA THR A 186 8.32 -19.11 1.85
C THR A 186 9.76 -19.47 2.26
N ALA A 187 9.96 -19.92 3.49
CA ALA A 187 11.28 -20.33 4.00
C ALA A 187 11.86 -21.49 3.17
N LEU A 188 11.05 -22.51 2.86
CA LEU A 188 11.46 -23.64 2.03
C LEU A 188 11.82 -23.22 0.60
N LEU A 189 11.06 -22.30 -0.01
CA LEU A 189 11.33 -21.81 -1.37
C LEU A 189 12.61 -20.97 -1.43
N LEU A 190 12.88 -20.15 -0.41
CA LEU A 190 14.12 -19.38 -0.30
C LEU A 190 15.32 -20.27 0.02
N ASN A 191 15.12 -21.32 0.80
CA ASN A 191 16.15 -22.29 1.16
C ASN A 191 15.70 -23.75 0.97
N PRO A 192 15.74 -24.27 -0.27
CA PRO A 192 15.35 -25.66 -0.55
C PRO A 192 16.25 -26.71 0.14
N GLN A 193 17.41 -26.30 0.68
CA GLN A 193 18.27 -27.23 1.44
C GLN A 193 17.57 -27.73 2.71
N LEU A 194 16.57 -27.00 3.22
CA LEU A 194 15.78 -27.41 4.39
C LEU A 194 15.05 -28.76 4.18
N CYS A 195 14.82 -29.19 2.94
CA CYS A 195 14.21 -30.49 2.66
C CYS A 195 15.22 -31.60 2.29
N CYS A 196 16.52 -31.32 2.21
CA CYS A 196 17.53 -32.29 1.82
C CYS A 196 18.28 -32.85 3.04
N ASP A 197 18.55 -34.16 3.05
CA ASP A 197 19.41 -34.75 4.08
C ASP A 197 20.87 -34.31 3.90
N GLU A 198 21.64 -34.22 4.98
CA GLU A 198 23.06 -33.78 5.00
C GLU A 198 23.98 -34.58 4.06
N HIS A 199 23.52 -35.76 3.61
CA HIS A 199 24.27 -36.69 2.78
C HIS A 199 23.87 -36.55 1.29
N ASN A 200 24.48 -35.57 0.62
CA ASN A 200 24.77 -35.55 -0.83
C ASN A 200 23.63 -35.25 -1.84
N ASN A 201 22.55 -34.57 -1.45
CA ASN A 201 21.62 -33.95 -2.42
C ASN A 201 22.07 -32.52 -2.75
N VAL A 202 22.82 -32.35 -3.85
CA VAL A 202 23.20 -31.02 -4.35
C VAL A 202 21.97 -30.35 -4.97
N VAL A 203 21.36 -29.41 -4.25
CA VAL A 203 20.28 -28.56 -4.77
C VAL A 203 20.83 -27.65 -5.87
N SER A 204 20.20 -27.67 -7.04
CA SER A 204 20.56 -26.80 -8.16
C SER A 204 20.10 -25.35 -7.90
N ALA A 205 20.87 -24.37 -8.41
CA ALA A 205 20.56 -22.95 -8.23
C ALA A 205 19.14 -22.57 -8.67
N VAL A 206 18.61 -23.20 -9.74
CA VAL A 206 17.26 -22.92 -10.28
C VAL A 206 16.10 -23.31 -9.36
N GLN A 207 16.41 -24.03 -8.29
CA GLN A 207 15.45 -24.46 -7.29
C GLN A 207 15.33 -23.46 -6.13
N PHE A 208 16.24 -22.48 -6.05
CA PHE A 208 16.16 -21.38 -5.10
C PHE A 208 15.29 -20.25 -5.66
N ALA A 209 14.29 -19.83 -4.90
CA ALA A 209 13.40 -18.77 -5.32
C ALA A 209 14.14 -17.42 -5.32
N VAL A 210 13.81 -16.57 -6.29
CA VAL A 210 14.40 -15.23 -6.42
C VAL A 210 13.47 -14.17 -5.81
N PRO A 211 13.79 -13.59 -4.65
CA PRO A 211 12.94 -12.58 -4.01
C PRO A 211 12.95 -11.22 -4.72
N LEU A 212 13.88 -10.99 -5.65
CA LEU A 212 14.02 -9.73 -6.39
C LEU A 212 13.17 -9.69 -7.68
N VAL A 213 12.33 -10.70 -7.92
CA VAL A 213 11.43 -10.68 -9.06
C VAL A 213 10.35 -9.63 -8.82
N CYS A 214 10.34 -8.56 -9.62
CA CYS A 214 9.25 -7.58 -9.64
C CYS A 214 8.15 -8.03 -10.60
N SER A 215 6.93 -8.13 -10.09
CA SER A 215 5.75 -8.38 -10.91
C SER A 215 4.73 -7.27 -10.71
N GLU A 216 4.27 -6.62 -11.77
CA GLU A 216 3.41 -5.43 -11.68
C GLU A 216 3.97 -4.34 -10.73
N ALA A 217 5.30 -4.17 -10.73
CA ALA A 217 6.07 -3.31 -9.82
C ALA A 217 6.03 -3.70 -8.33
N LEU A 218 5.61 -4.91 -7.99
CA LEU A 218 5.61 -5.46 -6.62
C LEU A 218 6.65 -6.58 -6.50
N TYR A 219 7.47 -6.50 -5.46
CA TYR A 219 8.23 -7.66 -4.97
C TYR A 219 7.31 -8.58 -4.14
N PRO A 220 7.70 -9.85 -3.91
CA PRO A 220 6.98 -10.74 -2.98
C PRO A 220 6.77 -10.12 -1.59
N VAL A 221 7.75 -9.36 -1.07
CA VAL A 221 7.62 -8.65 0.21
C VAL A 221 6.54 -7.57 0.17
N ASP A 222 6.33 -6.91 -0.98
CA ASP A 222 5.27 -5.90 -1.12
C ASP A 222 3.88 -6.55 -1.07
N VAL A 223 3.75 -7.74 -1.65
CA VAL A 223 2.53 -8.53 -1.56
C VAL A 223 2.25 -8.94 -0.11
N ALA A 224 3.26 -9.51 0.58
CA ALA A 224 3.13 -9.89 1.99
C ALA A 224 2.77 -8.70 2.88
N GLY A 225 3.49 -7.58 2.74
CA GLY A 225 3.29 -6.39 3.56
C GLY A 225 1.90 -5.77 3.41
N ARG A 226 1.37 -5.71 2.19
CA ARG A 226 0.01 -5.23 1.92
C ARG A 226 -1.05 -6.12 2.57
N MET A 227 -0.94 -7.43 2.40
CA MET A 227 -1.87 -8.38 2.99
C MET A 227 -1.80 -8.37 4.53
N GLY A 228 -0.58 -8.25 5.08
CA GLY A 228 -0.38 -8.11 6.53
C GLY A 228 -1.05 -6.88 7.13
N LEU A 229 -1.06 -5.75 6.42
CA LEU A 229 -1.80 -4.56 6.85
C LEU A 229 -3.31 -4.71 6.68
N GLN A 230 -3.76 -5.29 5.57
CA GLN A 230 -5.18 -5.51 5.30
C GLN A 230 -5.81 -6.40 6.37
N LEU A 231 -5.09 -7.41 6.83
CA LEU A 231 -5.60 -8.40 7.78
C LEU A 231 -5.13 -8.14 9.23
N ARG A 232 -4.49 -7.00 9.49
CA ARG A 232 -3.90 -6.67 10.80
C ARG A 232 -4.92 -6.75 11.93
N ASP A 233 -6.08 -6.13 11.74
CA ASP A 233 -7.08 -5.99 12.81
C ASP A 233 -7.75 -7.35 13.10
N GLU A 234 -7.97 -8.18 12.07
CA GLU A 234 -8.44 -9.56 12.20
C GLU A 234 -7.41 -10.43 12.95
N MET A 235 -6.13 -10.38 12.55
CA MET A 235 -5.05 -11.12 13.20
C MET A 235 -4.87 -10.69 14.66
N ALA A 236 -4.99 -9.40 14.96
CA ALA A 236 -4.92 -8.88 16.33
C ALA A 236 -6.08 -9.39 17.18
N ALA A 237 -7.30 -9.41 16.64
CA ALA A 237 -8.47 -9.95 17.32
C ALA A 237 -8.29 -11.44 17.64
N TRP A 238 -7.81 -12.26 16.70
CA TRP A 238 -7.55 -13.68 16.94
C TRP A 238 -6.43 -13.91 17.95
N LYS A 239 -5.33 -13.14 17.89
CA LYS A 239 -4.24 -13.21 18.87
C LYS A 239 -4.70 -12.82 20.27
N GLN A 240 -5.56 -11.81 20.39
CA GLN A 240 -6.16 -11.41 21.68
C GLN A 240 -7.13 -12.46 22.22
N SER A 241 -7.93 -13.06 21.34
CA SER A 241 -8.82 -14.17 21.68
C SER A 241 -8.03 -15.36 22.23
N LEU A 242 -6.90 -15.71 21.63
CA LEU A 242 -6.02 -16.78 22.11
C LEU A 242 -5.45 -16.49 23.52
N ALA A 243 -5.17 -15.23 23.84
CA ALA A 243 -4.66 -14.82 25.15
C ALA A 243 -5.72 -14.83 26.26
N ASN A 244 -7.01 -14.74 25.90
CA ASN A 244 -8.12 -14.73 26.83
C ASN A 244 -8.70 -16.15 26.99
N GLU A 245 -8.25 -16.91 28.00
CA GLU A 245 -8.68 -18.31 28.24
C GLU A 245 -10.19 -18.51 28.52
N THR A 246 -10.98 -17.43 28.60
CA THR A 246 -12.41 -17.47 28.99
C THR A 246 -13.39 -17.62 27.82
N THR A 247 -12.92 -17.55 26.57
CA THR A 247 -13.78 -17.66 25.38
C THR A 247 -13.98 -19.13 24.98
N THR A 248 -15.19 -19.63 25.13
CA THR A 248 -15.59 -20.96 24.66
C THR A 248 -15.87 -20.92 23.16
N PHE A 249 -15.01 -21.54 22.36
CA PHE A 249 -15.19 -21.72 20.92
C PHE A 249 -15.66 -23.15 20.62
N ASP A 250 -16.37 -23.35 19.51
CA ASP A 250 -16.60 -24.70 18.99
C ASP A 250 -15.35 -25.25 18.27
N GLY A 251 -15.36 -26.54 17.91
CA GLY A 251 -14.21 -27.17 17.26
C GLY A 251 -13.83 -26.55 15.92
N PHE A 252 -14.82 -26.04 15.17
CA PHE A 252 -14.59 -25.45 13.85
C PHE A 252 -13.94 -24.06 13.95
N GLU A 253 -14.38 -23.25 14.91
CA GLU A 253 -13.78 -21.94 15.18
C GLU A 253 -12.34 -22.06 15.67
N ILE A 254 -12.01 -23.09 16.45
CA ILE A 254 -10.63 -23.40 16.86
C ILE A 254 -9.77 -23.74 15.64
N ASP A 255 -10.24 -24.66 14.78
CA ASP A 255 -9.51 -25.09 13.59
C ASP A 255 -9.28 -23.92 12.61
N TYR A 256 -10.29 -23.07 12.40
CA TYR A 256 -10.16 -21.88 11.56
C TYR A 256 -9.19 -20.86 12.17
N ARG A 257 -9.29 -20.59 13.48
CA ARG A 257 -8.37 -19.67 14.18
C ARG A 257 -6.93 -20.13 14.03
N ASP A 258 -6.66 -21.41 14.28
CA ASP A 258 -5.32 -21.97 14.23
C ASP A 258 -4.77 -21.94 12.80
N TRP A 259 -5.60 -22.27 11.79
CA TRP A 259 -5.28 -22.11 10.37
C TRP A 259 -4.93 -20.67 10.00
N ARG A 260 -5.78 -19.71 10.42
CA ARG A 260 -5.62 -18.30 10.09
C ARG A 260 -4.38 -17.70 10.75
N LEU A 261 -4.15 -18.02 12.02
CA LEU A 261 -3.00 -17.54 12.80
C LEU A 261 -1.66 -18.10 12.27
N HIS A 262 -1.67 -19.30 11.70
CA HIS A 262 -0.50 -19.90 11.10
C HIS A 262 -0.13 -19.22 9.75
N LEU A 263 -1.12 -18.78 8.97
CA LEU A 263 -0.91 -18.00 7.76
C LEU A 263 -0.62 -16.51 8.07
N ASP A 264 0.54 -16.23 8.65
CA ASP A 264 0.95 -14.90 9.10
C ASP A 264 1.92 -14.20 8.13
N HIS A 265 1.43 -13.14 7.49
CA HIS A 265 2.21 -12.29 6.58
C HIS A 265 3.38 -11.57 7.24
N VAL A 266 3.33 -11.29 8.55
CA VAL A 266 4.46 -10.69 9.28
C VAL A 266 5.62 -11.68 9.36
N LEU A 267 5.32 -12.97 9.54
CA LEU A 267 6.33 -14.04 9.53
C LEU A 267 6.94 -14.22 8.13
N VAL A 268 6.14 -14.10 7.06
CA VAL A 268 6.67 -14.07 5.69
C VAL A 268 7.67 -12.93 5.50
N VAL A 269 7.34 -11.71 5.93
CA VAL A 269 8.28 -10.57 5.84
C VAL A 269 9.55 -10.86 6.65
N LYS A 270 9.42 -11.51 7.80
CA LYS A 270 10.56 -11.92 8.63
C LYS A 270 11.47 -12.92 7.90
N GLU A 271 10.91 -13.89 7.17
CA GLU A 271 11.70 -14.82 6.35
C GLU A 271 12.46 -14.09 5.24
N PHE A 272 11.83 -13.12 4.56
CA PHE A 272 12.53 -12.29 3.57
C PHE A 272 13.67 -11.47 4.17
N VAL A 273 13.48 -10.92 5.38
CA VAL A 273 14.55 -10.19 6.07
C VAL A 273 15.68 -11.13 6.46
N ARG A 274 15.37 -12.32 6.98
CA ARG A 274 16.37 -13.35 7.34
C ARG A 274 17.21 -13.75 6.14
N ASP A 275 16.57 -14.06 5.01
CA ASP A 275 17.26 -14.40 3.76
C ASP A 275 18.16 -13.25 3.28
N TYR A 276 17.62 -12.03 3.26
CA TYR A 276 18.36 -10.87 2.81
C TYR A 276 19.58 -10.58 3.69
N VAL A 277 19.41 -10.54 5.01
CA VAL A 277 20.50 -10.26 5.97
C VAL A 277 21.62 -11.30 5.84
N ALA A 278 21.30 -12.57 5.64
CA ALA A 278 22.29 -13.63 5.48
C ALA A 278 23.20 -13.44 4.25
N GLN A 279 22.72 -12.75 3.20
CA GLN A 279 23.39 -12.70 1.89
C GLN A 279 23.83 -11.29 1.47
N ALA A 280 23.21 -10.24 2.01
CA ALA A 280 23.32 -8.88 1.47
C ALA A 280 24.64 -8.16 1.80
N HIS A 281 25.52 -8.72 2.64
CA HIS A 281 26.85 -8.14 2.94
C HIS A 281 27.71 -7.97 1.68
N HIS A 282 27.53 -8.85 0.69
CA HIS A 282 28.21 -8.79 -0.62
C HIS A 282 27.18 -8.71 -1.76
N PRO A 283 26.60 -7.53 -2.04
CA PRO A 283 25.51 -7.38 -3.00
C PRO A 283 25.79 -7.93 -4.39
N TYR A 284 27.05 -7.83 -4.85
CA TYR A 284 27.47 -8.36 -6.14
C TYR A 284 27.40 -9.90 -6.17
N GLN A 285 27.91 -10.57 -5.14
CA GLN A 285 27.85 -12.03 -5.02
C GLN A 285 26.40 -12.50 -4.87
N TYR A 286 25.59 -11.76 -4.10
CA TYR A 286 24.17 -12.04 -3.96
C TYR A 286 23.45 -11.93 -5.31
N ALA A 287 23.66 -10.84 -6.06
CA ALA A 287 23.09 -10.67 -7.40
C ALA A 287 23.52 -11.79 -8.37
N GLN A 288 24.80 -12.17 -8.37
CA GLN A 288 25.31 -13.27 -9.19
C GLN A 288 24.68 -14.63 -8.83
N ARG A 289 24.47 -14.90 -7.54
CA ARG A 289 23.79 -16.11 -7.08
C ARG A 289 22.35 -16.15 -7.60
N LEU A 290 21.63 -15.03 -7.51
CA LEU A 290 20.25 -14.93 -7.99
C LEU A 290 20.14 -15.06 -9.51
N ALA A 291 21.10 -14.53 -10.28
CA ALA A 291 21.14 -14.70 -11.74
C ALA A 291 21.22 -16.19 -12.15
N LYS A 292 22.06 -16.98 -11.46
CA LYS A 292 22.16 -18.43 -11.67
C LYS A 292 20.86 -19.19 -11.41
N CYS A 293 19.96 -18.64 -10.60
CA CYS A 293 18.65 -19.24 -10.33
C CYS A 293 17.69 -19.15 -11.53
N VAL A 294 18.06 -18.40 -12.56
CA VAL A 294 17.21 -18.10 -13.74
C VAL A 294 17.86 -18.52 -15.07
N GLU A 295 19.20 -18.54 -15.15
CA GLU A 295 19.97 -18.79 -16.39
C GLU A 295 19.77 -20.15 -17.09
N ALA A 296 19.31 -21.22 -16.41
CA ALA A 296 19.25 -22.55 -17.04
C ALA A 296 18.14 -22.72 -18.09
N SER A 297 17.24 -21.75 -18.26
CA SER A 297 16.14 -21.80 -19.22
C SER A 297 16.48 -21.33 -20.63
N SER A 298 17.68 -20.75 -20.83
CA SER A 298 18.17 -20.28 -22.13
C SER A 298 18.77 -21.43 -22.98
N SER A 299 17.98 -22.48 -23.24
CA SER A 299 18.33 -23.41 -24.32
C SER A 299 18.03 -22.74 -25.67
N LYS A 300 19.04 -22.69 -26.55
CA LYS A 300 18.99 -22.12 -27.90
C LYS A 300 18.03 -22.90 -28.81
N MET A 301 16.71 -22.77 -28.62
CA MET A 301 15.72 -23.24 -29.58
C MET A 301 14.90 -22.06 -30.10
N LYS A 302 14.80 -21.96 -31.43
CA LYS A 302 14.03 -20.92 -32.12
C LYS A 302 12.58 -20.88 -31.59
N PRO A 303 12.02 -19.68 -31.34
CA PRO A 303 10.70 -19.56 -30.74
C PRO A 303 9.62 -20.06 -31.70
N ARG A 304 8.96 -21.17 -31.34
CA ARG A 304 7.61 -21.47 -31.86
C ARG A 304 6.63 -20.61 -31.06
N ARG A 305 5.73 -19.93 -31.78
CA ARG A 305 4.82 -18.88 -31.30
C ARG A 305 4.07 -19.27 -30.00
N LYS A 306 4.01 -18.32 -29.07
CA LYS A 306 3.30 -18.32 -27.76
C LYS A 306 3.83 -19.31 -26.71
N ARG A 307 5.08 -19.12 -26.24
CA ARG A 307 5.56 -19.75 -25.00
C ARG A 307 5.67 -18.72 -23.88
N PRO A 308 5.37 -19.08 -22.62
CA PRO A 308 5.56 -18.20 -21.47
C PRO A 308 7.04 -17.81 -21.37
N VAL A 309 7.29 -16.54 -21.12
CA VAL A 309 8.63 -15.98 -20.92
C VAL A 309 9.03 -16.35 -19.49
N LEU A 310 9.88 -17.37 -19.32
CA LEU A 310 10.69 -17.45 -18.10
C LEU A 310 11.43 -16.12 -17.98
N PHE A 311 11.47 -15.54 -16.77
CA PHE A 311 12.21 -14.30 -16.52
C PHE A 311 13.56 -14.41 -17.21
N THR A 312 13.85 -13.44 -18.06
CA THR A 312 15.11 -13.47 -18.79
C THR A 312 16.20 -12.95 -17.89
N GLU A 313 17.45 -13.32 -18.20
CA GLU A 313 18.61 -12.60 -17.67
C GLU A 313 18.34 -11.10 -17.80
N ALA A 314 17.79 -10.54 -18.89
CA ALA A 314 17.50 -9.11 -19.04
C ALA A 314 16.53 -8.47 -18.01
N ASP A 315 15.59 -9.24 -17.44
CA ASP A 315 14.71 -8.78 -16.35
C ASP A 315 15.47 -8.67 -15.01
N ILE A 316 16.61 -9.35 -14.94
CA ILE A 316 17.53 -9.49 -13.81
C ILE A 316 18.87 -8.74 -14.07
N VAL A 317 19.36 -8.58 -15.30
CA VAL A 317 20.73 -8.18 -15.74
C VAL A 317 20.93 -6.68 -15.76
N ARG A 318 19.89 -5.89 -15.44
CA ARG A 318 20.12 -4.53 -14.93
C ARG A 318 20.59 -4.52 -13.45
N LEU A 319 20.92 -5.69 -12.87
CA LEU A 319 21.60 -5.86 -11.57
C LEU A 319 23.05 -5.34 -11.60
N ASN A 320 23.19 -4.01 -11.63
CA ASN A 320 24.21 -3.36 -10.82
C ASN A 320 23.91 -3.61 -9.31
N VAL A 321 24.72 -3.11 -8.38
CA VAL A 321 24.41 -3.17 -6.92
C VAL A 321 23.03 -2.57 -6.54
N ALA A 322 22.43 -1.79 -7.43
CA ALA A 322 21.21 -1.00 -7.20
C ALA A 322 19.93 -1.80 -6.84
N PRO A 323 19.56 -2.93 -7.49
CA PRO A 323 18.33 -3.64 -7.15
C PRO A 323 18.40 -4.41 -5.83
N CYS A 324 19.58 -4.94 -5.44
CA CYS A 324 19.76 -5.55 -4.11
C CYS A 324 19.57 -4.51 -3.01
N SER A 325 20.14 -3.30 -3.20
CA SER A 325 19.91 -2.19 -2.29
C SER A 325 18.43 -1.76 -2.29
N ARG A 326 17.80 -1.66 -3.47
CA ARG A 326 16.37 -1.32 -3.60
C ARG A 326 15.47 -2.31 -2.87
N TYR A 327 15.66 -3.61 -3.06
CA TYR A 327 14.89 -4.64 -2.35
C TYR A 327 15.03 -4.52 -0.83
N GLY A 328 16.25 -4.24 -0.33
CA GLY A 328 16.48 -3.92 1.08
C GLY A 328 15.70 -2.69 1.57
N GLN A 329 15.49 -1.68 0.72
CA GLN A 329 14.64 -0.53 1.06
C GLN A 329 13.16 -0.92 1.17
N HIS A 330 12.66 -1.82 0.32
CA HIS A 330 11.29 -2.35 0.43
C HIS A 330 11.12 -3.16 1.72
N LEU A 331 12.11 -4.00 2.08
CA LEU A 331 12.11 -4.72 3.36
C LEU A 331 12.04 -3.77 4.56
N LEU A 332 12.88 -2.73 4.57
CA LEU A 332 12.87 -1.71 5.63
C LEU A 332 11.53 -0.96 5.68
N TYR A 333 10.96 -0.64 4.52
CA TYR A 333 9.67 0.01 4.40
C TYR A 333 8.54 -0.79 5.06
N TRP A 334 8.45 -2.09 4.75
CA TRP A 334 7.43 -2.96 5.34
C TRP A 334 7.69 -3.27 6.82
N CYS A 335 8.94 -3.42 7.24
CA CYS A 335 9.27 -3.54 8.66
C CYS A 335 8.80 -2.30 9.45
N ALA A 336 8.98 -1.11 8.89
CA ALA A 336 8.51 0.14 9.51
C ALA A 336 6.97 0.21 9.60
N GLY A 337 6.28 -0.20 8.53
CA GLY A 337 4.82 -0.21 8.45
C GLY A 337 4.13 -1.29 9.30
N LEU A 338 4.77 -2.44 9.51
CA LEU A 338 4.27 -3.56 10.33
C LEU A 338 4.79 -3.55 11.78
N ASN A 339 5.57 -2.53 12.16
CA ASN A 339 6.20 -2.38 13.48
C ASN A 339 7.19 -3.50 13.86
N MET A 340 7.92 -4.04 12.88
CA MET A 340 8.96 -5.05 13.08
C MET A 340 10.29 -4.38 13.46
N LEU A 341 10.39 -3.92 14.71
CA LEU A 341 11.49 -3.08 15.19
C LEU A 341 12.85 -3.78 15.14
N ASP A 342 12.93 -5.04 15.58
CA ASP A 342 14.18 -5.78 15.64
C ASP A 342 14.73 -6.02 14.23
N GLU A 343 13.87 -6.46 13.31
CA GLU A 343 14.19 -6.67 11.91
C GLU A 343 14.63 -5.35 11.23
N ALA A 344 13.94 -4.24 11.50
CA ALA A 344 14.34 -2.93 11.01
C ALA A 344 15.72 -2.50 11.52
N ILE A 345 16.04 -2.71 12.81
CA ILE A 345 17.35 -2.39 13.38
C ILE A 345 18.46 -3.21 12.70
N VAL A 346 18.23 -4.52 12.49
CA VAL A 346 19.18 -5.39 11.79
C VAL A 346 19.43 -4.88 10.37
N LEU A 347 18.38 -4.56 9.61
CA LEU A 347 18.49 -4.00 8.26
C LEU A 347 19.26 -2.67 8.24
N LEU A 348 18.96 -1.76 9.16
CA LEU A 348 19.64 -0.46 9.24
C LEU A 348 21.13 -0.60 9.56
N ASN A 349 21.54 -1.67 10.25
CA ASN A 349 22.94 -1.94 10.60
C ASN A 349 23.74 -2.58 9.47
N LEU A 350 23.09 -3.06 8.41
CA LEU A 350 23.78 -3.61 7.23
C LEU A 350 24.65 -2.53 6.55
N THR A 351 25.82 -2.97 6.13
CA THR A 351 26.75 -2.19 5.30
C THR A 351 27.07 -2.96 4.04
N PHE A 352 26.95 -2.29 2.90
CA PHE A 352 27.22 -2.86 1.59
C PHE A 352 28.62 -2.45 1.14
N GLN A 353 29.48 -3.41 0.83
CA GLN A 353 30.81 -3.15 0.28
C GLN A 353 30.74 -3.14 -1.25
N ASN A 354 31.10 -2.01 -1.87
CA ASN A 354 31.26 -1.92 -3.32
C ASN A 354 32.71 -2.26 -3.70
N ASP A 355 32.98 -3.51 -4.06
CA ASP A 355 34.27 -3.90 -4.65
C ASP A 355 34.30 -3.49 -6.12
N THR A 356 34.63 -2.24 -6.41
CA THR A 356 35.03 -1.85 -7.76
C THR A 356 36.49 -2.21 -7.95
N THR A 357 36.79 -3.12 -8.88
CA THR A 357 38.12 -3.71 -9.16
C THR A 357 39.21 -2.73 -9.62
N THR A 358 39.01 -1.43 -9.52
CA THR A 358 39.99 -0.41 -9.89
C THR A 358 39.82 0.81 -8.98
N THR A 359 40.86 1.13 -8.21
CA THR A 359 41.06 2.27 -7.28
C THR A 359 40.69 2.06 -5.80
N THR A 360 41.59 2.54 -4.94
CA THR A 360 41.81 2.31 -3.51
C THR A 360 40.76 2.90 -2.54
N SER A 361 39.51 3.07 -2.95
CA SER A 361 38.44 3.58 -2.06
C SER A 361 37.20 2.70 -2.06
N THR A 362 37.11 1.78 -1.10
CA THR A 362 35.89 1.02 -0.79
C THR A 362 34.81 1.98 -0.29
N THR A 363 33.79 2.24 -1.09
CA THR A 363 32.61 3.02 -0.66
C THR A 363 31.61 2.10 0.01
N THR A 364 31.38 2.29 1.31
CA THR A 364 30.34 1.55 2.05
C THR A 364 29.02 2.27 1.94
N THR A 365 27.99 1.64 1.37
CA THR A 365 26.63 2.18 1.34
C THR A 365 25.75 1.52 2.41
N ARG A 366 24.64 2.16 2.77
CA ARG A 366 23.68 1.69 3.79
C ARG A 366 22.25 1.94 3.33
N LEU A 367 21.29 1.23 3.92
CA LEU A 367 19.87 1.51 3.70
C LEU A 367 19.50 2.89 4.27
N ALA A 368 18.51 3.54 3.67
CA ALA A 368 18.20 4.94 3.92
C ALA A 368 16.73 5.07 4.36
N PRO A 369 16.45 5.48 5.61
CA PRO A 369 15.07 5.63 6.10
C PRO A 369 14.20 6.61 5.31
N LEU A 370 14.81 7.52 4.54
CA LEU A 370 14.15 8.50 3.66
C LEU A 370 14.04 8.03 2.20
N TYR A 371 14.47 6.81 1.87
CA TYR A 371 14.34 6.29 0.51
C TYR A 371 12.85 6.11 0.16
N PRO A 372 12.35 6.75 -0.92
CA PRO A 372 10.95 6.66 -1.28
C PRO A 372 10.66 5.33 -1.98
N ILE A 373 9.66 4.60 -1.49
CA ILE A 373 9.10 3.40 -2.12
C ILE A 373 7.79 3.77 -2.80
N GLN A 374 7.64 3.33 -4.04
CA GLN A 374 6.41 3.46 -4.82
C GLN A 374 5.92 2.06 -5.16
N TYR A 375 4.84 1.63 -4.50
CA TYR A 375 4.15 0.36 -4.79
C TYR A 375 2.68 0.58 -5.21
N GLU A 376 2.18 1.81 -5.09
CA GLU A 376 0.92 2.29 -5.68
C GLU A 376 1.23 3.56 -6.48
N ASP A 377 0.60 3.75 -7.64
CA ASP A 377 0.84 4.90 -8.53
C ASP A 377 0.68 6.26 -7.84
N CYS A 378 -0.12 6.31 -6.77
CA CYS A 378 -0.43 7.49 -5.99
C CYS A 378 0.23 7.53 -4.59
N LYS A 379 1.13 6.59 -4.25
CA LYS A 379 1.83 6.58 -2.96
C LYS A 379 3.32 6.32 -3.15
N SER A 380 4.10 7.40 -3.10
CA SER A 380 5.56 7.35 -2.95
C SER A 380 5.97 7.94 -1.60
N GLN A 381 6.35 7.07 -0.67
CA GLN A 381 6.67 7.42 0.72
C GLN A 381 7.85 6.58 1.23
N SER A 382 8.58 7.10 2.21
CA SER A 382 9.70 6.38 2.83
C SER A 382 9.27 5.59 4.06
N ALA A 383 10.16 4.74 4.57
CA ALA A 383 9.95 3.99 5.80
C ALA A 383 9.61 4.90 7.00
N LEU A 384 10.28 6.06 7.10
CA LEU A 384 10.00 7.05 8.15
C LEU A 384 8.59 7.64 8.02
N HIS A 385 8.19 8.01 6.81
CA HIS A 385 6.83 8.50 6.55
C HIS A 385 5.79 7.44 6.95
N PHE A 386 6.03 6.18 6.57
CA PHE A 386 5.09 5.11 6.84
C PHE A 386 4.95 4.84 8.35
N ALA A 387 6.06 4.78 9.09
CA ALA A 387 6.03 4.66 10.56
C ALA A 387 5.26 5.80 11.23
N CYS A 388 5.37 7.03 10.69
CA CYS A 388 4.61 8.18 11.19
C CYS A 388 3.10 8.04 10.96
N ILE A 389 2.68 7.57 9.78
CA ILE A 389 1.27 7.30 9.45
C ILE A 389 0.69 6.24 10.40
N MET A 390 1.45 5.16 10.61
CA MET A 390 1.01 4.02 11.42
C MET A 390 0.99 4.32 12.92
N GLY A 391 1.75 5.32 13.38
CA GLY A 391 1.80 5.70 14.79
C GLY A 391 2.90 5.02 15.60
N HIS A 392 3.92 4.45 14.95
CA HIS A 392 4.96 3.64 15.60
C HIS A 392 6.08 4.53 16.20
N THR A 393 5.87 5.03 17.42
CA THR A 393 6.77 6.03 18.06
C THR A 393 8.22 5.58 18.19
N THR A 394 8.47 4.34 18.63
CA THR A 394 9.82 3.76 18.80
C THR A 394 10.51 3.53 17.45
N MET A 395 9.77 3.07 16.45
CA MET A 395 10.24 2.93 15.08
C MET A 395 10.63 4.29 14.47
N VAL A 396 9.79 5.32 14.65
CA VAL A 396 10.06 6.70 14.19
C VAL A 396 11.34 7.22 14.82
N HIS A 397 11.51 7.07 16.14
CA HIS A 397 12.72 7.48 16.85
C HIS A 397 13.96 6.79 16.28
N THR A 398 13.90 5.47 16.07
CA THR A 398 15.00 4.66 15.53
C THR A 398 15.39 5.09 14.12
N LEU A 399 14.40 5.24 13.23
CA LEU A 399 14.61 5.67 11.84
C LEU A 399 15.18 7.09 11.78
N LEU A 400 14.63 8.04 12.54
CA LEU A 400 15.09 9.42 12.56
C LEU A 400 16.52 9.55 13.12
N THR A 401 16.84 8.80 14.18
CA THR A 401 18.22 8.73 14.71
C THR A 401 19.18 8.25 13.62
N ARG A 402 18.78 7.26 12.81
CA ARG A 402 19.59 6.78 11.70
C ARG A 402 19.74 7.80 10.58
N VAL A 403 18.72 8.59 10.27
CA VAL A 403 18.83 9.73 9.32
C VAL A 403 19.90 10.73 9.78
N ILE A 404 19.87 11.11 11.05
CA ILE A 404 20.84 12.03 11.66
C ILE A 404 22.26 11.46 11.57
N ALA A 405 22.44 10.18 11.90
CA ALA A 405 23.73 9.50 11.83
C ALA A 405 24.30 9.43 10.39
N LEU A 406 23.46 9.18 9.39
CA LEU A 406 23.87 9.13 7.98
C LEU A 406 24.32 10.52 7.48
N TYR A 407 23.59 11.57 7.85
CA TYR A 407 23.93 12.95 7.49
C TYR A 407 25.24 13.42 8.13
N THR A 408 25.41 13.20 9.44
CA THR A 408 26.63 13.59 10.16
C THR A 408 27.87 12.87 9.63
N SER A 409 27.72 11.59 9.27
CA SER A 409 28.79 10.81 8.64
C SER A 409 29.20 11.40 7.28
N SER A 410 28.24 11.72 6.40
CA SER A 410 28.53 12.26 5.06
C SER A 410 29.11 13.68 5.10
N ALA A 411 28.61 14.53 6.02
CA ALA A 411 29.14 15.88 6.23
C ALA A 411 30.61 15.87 6.70
N SER A 412 31.02 14.87 7.52
CA SER A 412 32.43 14.76 7.95
C SER A 412 33.40 14.38 6.82
N LEU A 413 32.91 13.67 5.78
CA LEU A 413 33.69 13.31 4.59
C LEU A 413 33.78 14.47 3.58
N ALA A 414 32.77 15.35 3.52
CA ALA A 414 32.75 16.52 2.66
C ALA A 414 33.60 17.67 3.25
N LYS A 415 34.94 17.55 3.21
CA LYS A 415 35.87 18.61 3.65
C LYS A 415 35.97 19.82 2.72
N THR A 416 35.09 19.96 1.72
CA THR A 416 34.97 21.15 0.88
C THR A 416 33.49 21.50 0.64
N PRO A 417 33.08 22.77 0.79
CA PRO A 417 31.69 23.17 0.57
C PRO A 417 31.43 23.25 -0.94
N SER A 418 31.07 22.12 -1.57
CA SER A 418 30.59 22.14 -2.96
C SER A 418 29.12 22.55 -3.00
N SER A 419 28.89 23.74 -3.53
CA SER A 419 27.62 24.49 -3.61
C SER A 419 26.63 23.95 -4.65
N THR A 420 26.31 22.66 -4.64
CA THR A 420 25.30 22.11 -5.56
C THR A 420 24.29 21.26 -4.80
N LEU A 421 23.38 21.94 -4.08
CA LEU A 421 22.12 21.32 -3.63
C LEU A 421 21.31 20.87 -4.87
N PRO A 422 20.82 19.61 -4.93
CA PRO A 422 19.94 19.18 -6.00
C PRO A 422 18.60 19.93 -5.94
N SER A 423 18.13 20.31 -7.12
CA SER A 423 16.95 21.13 -7.37
C SER A 423 15.65 20.44 -6.99
N LYS A 424 15.14 20.73 -5.79
CA LYS A 424 13.71 20.72 -5.40
C LYS A 424 13.52 21.37 -4.02
N VAL A 425 14.30 22.42 -3.73
CA VAL A 425 14.15 23.20 -2.50
C VAL A 425 12.92 24.11 -2.65
N HIS A 426 12.00 24.06 -1.70
CA HIS A 426 10.86 24.97 -1.66
C HIS A 426 11.36 26.44 -1.63
N PRO A 427 10.80 27.37 -2.43
CA PRO A 427 11.36 28.71 -2.66
C PRO A 427 11.42 29.65 -1.43
N VAL A 428 11.09 29.18 -0.23
CA VAL A 428 11.01 29.96 1.02
C VAL A 428 12.27 29.80 1.90
N LEU A 429 13.18 28.88 1.58
CA LEU A 429 14.26 28.47 2.49
C LEU A 429 15.61 29.20 2.27
N GLY A 430 15.57 30.53 2.19
CA GLY A 430 16.78 31.37 2.17
C GLY A 430 17.20 31.79 3.59
N GLY A 431 17.97 30.95 4.30
CA GLY A 431 18.60 31.36 5.56
C GLY A 431 18.80 30.29 6.63
N ILE A 432 19.37 29.13 6.29
CA ILE A 432 19.75 28.13 7.30
C ILE A 432 21.24 28.32 7.67
N SER A 433 21.50 28.53 8.96
CA SER A 433 22.86 28.59 9.54
C SER A 433 23.57 27.24 9.38
N ALA A 434 24.85 27.25 9.02
CA ALA A 434 25.64 26.07 8.66
C ALA A 434 25.92 25.07 9.81
N LYS A 435 25.31 25.23 10.99
CA LYS A 435 25.51 24.35 12.17
C LYS A 435 24.39 23.33 12.39
N ASP A 436 23.20 23.52 11.82
CA ASP A 436 22.03 22.65 12.03
C ASP A 436 21.74 21.80 10.78
N ILE A 437 21.24 20.57 10.97
CA ILE A 437 20.85 19.68 9.86
C ILE A 437 19.68 20.33 9.11
N PRO A 438 19.79 20.61 7.79
CA PRO A 438 18.72 21.21 7.03
C PRO A 438 17.70 20.13 6.62
N PHE A 439 16.91 19.63 7.58
CA PHE A 439 15.97 18.52 7.38
C PHE A 439 15.07 18.71 6.15
N THR A 440 14.50 19.90 5.98
CA THR A 440 13.64 20.25 4.85
C THR A 440 14.34 20.24 3.49
N ALA A 441 15.68 20.22 3.46
CA ALA A 441 16.49 20.09 2.25
C ALA A 441 17.06 18.67 2.06
N LEU A 442 16.83 17.74 3.00
CA LEU A 442 17.27 16.36 2.85
C LEU A 442 16.47 15.68 1.73
N ALA A 443 17.19 14.94 0.88
CA ALA A 443 16.56 14.14 -0.16
C ALA A 443 15.61 13.10 0.47
N GLY A 444 14.34 13.11 0.04
CA GLY A 444 13.31 12.21 0.56
C GLY A 444 12.69 12.62 1.89
N TRP A 445 13.00 13.81 2.44
CA TRP A 445 12.28 14.34 3.61
C TRP A 445 10.84 14.72 3.29
N LEU A 446 10.62 15.28 2.10
CA LEU A 446 9.29 15.53 1.56
C LEU A 446 8.89 14.33 0.71
N ASN A 447 7.68 13.81 0.95
CA ASN A 447 7.09 12.80 0.08
C ASN A 447 6.65 13.41 -1.28
N HIS A 448 6.09 12.59 -2.16
CA HIS A 448 5.61 13.05 -3.47
C HIS A 448 4.51 14.13 -3.43
N ARG A 449 3.79 14.28 -2.31
CA ARG A 449 2.79 15.33 -2.07
C ARG A 449 3.35 16.54 -1.33
N LEU A 450 4.68 16.62 -1.15
CA LEU A 450 5.35 17.66 -0.37
C LEU A 450 4.94 17.66 1.12
N GLU A 451 4.66 16.48 1.67
CA GLU A 451 4.32 16.31 3.08
C GLU A 451 5.55 15.82 3.85
N THR A 452 5.82 16.41 5.02
CA THR A 452 6.91 15.99 5.93
C THR A 452 6.45 14.87 6.87
N PRO A 453 7.37 14.19 7.59
CA PRO A 453 7.00 13.23 8.63
C PRO A 453 6.09 13.85 9.72
N LEU A 454 6.35 15.09 10.14
CA LEU A 454 5.51 15.79 11.11
C LEU A 454 4.13 16.13 10.53
N TYR A 455 4.08 16.53 9.26
CA TYR A 455 2.81 16.75 8.56
C TYR A 455 1.94 15.49 8.57
N LEU A 456 2.52 14.33 8.24
CA LEU A 456 1.80 13.05 8.25
C LEU A 456 1.34 12.65 9.64
N ALA A 457 2.15 12.89 10.67
CA ALA A 457 1.72 12.65 12.06
C ALA A 457 0.44 13.43 12.39
N GLY A 458 0.33 14.69 11.95
CA GLY A 458 -0.90 15.46 12.13
C GLY A 458 -2.05 15.06 11.21
N LEU A 459 -1.77 14.76 9.94
CA LEU A 459 -2.78 14.29 8.99
C LEU A 459 -3.45 13.01 9.48
N TYR A 460 -2.72 12.11 10.14
CA TYR A 460 -3.25 10.83 10.66
C TYR A 460 -3.52 10.83 12.17
N ASN A 461 -3.59 12.01 12.81
CA ASN A 461 -3.95 12.17 14.22
C ASN A 461 -3.01 11.42 15.21
N ARG A 462 -1.72 11.30 14.89
CA ARG A 462 -0.73 10.61 15.72
C ARG A 462 -0.04 11.60 16.66
N ALA A 463 -0.73 11.97 17.75
CA ALA A 463 -0.20 12.92 18.74
C ALA A 463 1.12 12.42 19.37
N ASP A 464 1.21 11.14 19.74
CA ASP A 464 2.43 10.57 20.35
C ASP A 464 3.64 10.61 19.41
N VAL A 465 3.41 10.38 18.11
CA VAL A 465 4.45 10.51 17.09
C VAL A 465 4.85 11.97 16.92
N ALA A 466 3.89 12.91 16.91
CA ALA A 466 4.21 14.33 16.85
C ALA A 466 5.10 14.75 18.03
N THR A 467 4.76 14.34 19.26
CA THR A 467 5.59 14.59 20.45
C THR A 467 6.97 13.95 20.33
N SER A 468 7.06 12.71 19.83
CA SER A 468 8.34 12.03 19.59
C SER A 468 9.22 12.79 18.57
N LEU A 469 8.63 13.26 17.47
CA LEU A 469 9.33 14.08 16.47
C LEU A 469 9.80 15.42 17.05
N LEU A 470 8.97 16.10 17.85
CA LEU A 470 9.34 17.34 18.53
C LEU A 470 10.51 17.17 19.50
N SER A 471 10.67 15.98 20.09
CA SER A 471 11.79 15.70 21.00
C SER A 471 13.15 15.60 20.29
N ILE A 472 13.15 15.32 18.98
CA ILE A 472 14.37 15.13 18.18
C ILE A 472 14.62 16.32 17.24
N LEU A 473 13.57 16.89 16.64
CA LEU A 473 13.70 17.95 15.63
C LEU A 473 14.08 19.30 16.27
N PRO A 474 15.02 20.05 15.66
CA PRO A 474 15.32 21.42 16.09
C PRO A 474 14.08 22.33 16.03
N PRO A 475 13.91 23.28 16.97
CA PRO A 475 12.77 24.20 16.97
C PRO A 475 12.64 25.00 15.65
N THR A 476 13.77 25.33 15.01
CA THR A 476 13.80 26.02 13.71
C THR A 476 13.18 25.17 12.60
N THR A 477 13.45 23.85 12.58
CA THR A 477 12.84 22.91 11.65
C THR A 477 11.34 22.78 11.91
N VAL A 478 10.93 22.66 13.18
CA VAL A 478 9.50 22.58 13.52
C VAL A 478 8.75 23.83 13.04
N GLN A 479 9.32 25.02 13.25
CA GLN A 479 8.73 26.26 12.77
C GLN A 479 8.63 26.31 11.25
N THR A 480 9.63 25.82 10.50
CA THR A 480 9.52 25.78 9.03
C THR A 480 8.45 24.78 8.60
N GLU A 481 8.39 23.59 9.19
CA GLU A 481 7.42 22.54 8.85
C GLU A 481 5.97 22.96 9.11
N LEU A 482 5.70 23.76 10.14
CA LEU A 482 4.36 24.31 10.39
C LEU A 482 3.85 25.20 9.24
N HIS A 483 4.76 25.81 8.47
CA HIS A 483 4.43 26.66 7.32
C HIS A 483 4.55 25.93 5.98
N VAL A 484 5.04 24.68 5.96
CA VAL A 484 5.10 23.88 4.73
C VAL A 484 3.67 23.58 4.27
N GLN A 485 3.43 23.87 3.00
CA GLN A 485 2.19 23.50 2.33
C GLN A 485 2.42 22.23 1.51
N ASN A 486 1.49 21.29 1.61
CA ASN A 486 1.47 20.15 0.69
C ASN A 486 1.12 20.60 -0.73
N ILE A 487 1.09 19.67 -1.69
CA ILE A 487 0.73 19.93 -3.09
C ILE A 487 -0.66 20.58 -3.26
N GLU A 488 -1.53 20.43 -2.25
CA GLU A 488 -2.86 21.03 -2.24
C GLU A 488 -2.89 22.40 -1.56
N GLY A 489 -1.77 22.92 -1.07
CA GLY A 489 -1.72 24.21 -0.37
C GLY A 489 -2.12 24.16 1.11
N SER A 490 -2.25 22.96 1.68
CA SER A 490 -2.72 22.77 3.07
C SER A 490 -1.55 22.68 4.02
N THR A 491 -1.66 23.33 5.17
CA THR A 491 -0.65 23.31 6.25
C THR A 491 -0.96 22.22 7.28
N LEU A 492 0.02 21.89 8.12
CA LEU A 492 -0.18 20.96 9.24
C LEU A 492 -1.27 21.46 10.21
N SER A 493 -1.28 22.77 10.46
CA SER A 493 -2.33 23.41 11.27
C SER A 493 -3.73 23.19 10.71
N ASP A 494 -3.89 23.11 9.39
CA ASP A 494 -5.22 22.92 8.80
C ASP A 494 -5.73 21.48 9.03
N MET A 495 -4.84 20.50 9.04
CA MET A 495 -5.17 19.06 9.05
C MET A 495 -5.16 18.41 10.43
N ALA A 496 -4.39 18.97 11.37
CA ALA A 496 -4.22 18.44 12.72
C ALA A 496 -5.50 18.57 13.56
N ASN A 497 -5.85 17.50 14.29
CA ASN A 497 -6.89 17.56 15.32
C ASN A 497 -6.41 18.27 16.59
N ASP A 498 -7.32 18.53 17.54
CA ASP A 498 -6.98 19.24 18.78
C ASP A 498 -5.90 18.53 19.62
N ALA A 499 -5.82 17.20 19.58
CA ALA A 499 -4.78 16.45 20.30
C ALA A 499 -3.38 16.75 19.73
N VAL A 500 -3.21 16.68 18.41
CA VAL A 500 -1.95 17.04 17.75
C VAL A 500 -1.66 18.53 17.87
N ARG A 501 -2.68 19.40 17.76
CA ARG A 501 -2.52 20.85 17.97
C ARG A 501 -2.00 21.16 19.37
N THR A 502 -2.54 20.47 20.39
CA THR A 502 -2.05 20.57 21.77
C THR A 502 -0.60 20.13 21.88
N ALA A 503 -0.24 18.99 21.26
CA ALA A 503 1.15 18.51 21.22
C ALA A 503 2.11 19.52 20.54
N LEU A 504 1.64 20.26 19.53
CA LEU A 504 2.39 21.27 18.79
C LEU A 504 2.33 22.67 19.42
N ASN A 505 1.67 22.85 20.58
CA ASN A 505 1.40 24.16 21.19
C ASN A 505 0.67 25.15 20.25
N LEU A 506 -0.24 24.64 19.42
CA LEU A 506 -1.11 25.43 18.55
C LEU A 506 -2.44 25.72 19.26
N ALA A 507 -3.04 26.88 18.98
CA ALA A 507 -4.37 27.23 19.49
C ALA A 507 -5.41 26.18 19.05
N THR A 508 -6.25 25.66 19.94
CA THR A 508 -7.31 24.71 19.56
C THR A 508 -8.35 25.37 18.66
N THR A 509 -9.01 24.56 17.82
CA THR A 509 -10.00 25.05 16.84
C THR A 509 -11.26 25.67 17.47
N ALA A 510 -11.41 25.54 18.79
CA ALA A 510 -12.59 25.91 19.57
C ALA A 510 -12.77 27.41 19.84
N LEU A 511 -11.87 28.29 19.36
CA LEU A 511 -11.88 29.68 19.84
C LEU A 511 -12.97 30.57 19.23
N PHE A 512 -13.34 30.52 17.93
CA PHE A 512 -14.53 31.23 17.40
C PHE A 512 -14.99 30.70 16.02
N PRO A 513 -16.06 29.89 15.92
CA PRO A 513 -16.52 29.30 14.66
C PRO A 513 -17.75 30.04 14.14
N HIS A 514 -17.56 31.20 13.52
CA HIS A 514 -18.63 31.85 12.77
C HIS A 514 -18.34 31.72 11.28
N GLU A 515 -19.30 31.17 10.53
CA GLU A 515 -19.17 30.91 9.10
C GLU A 515 -19.85 32.00 8.25
N TYR A 516 -20.82 32.72 8.81
CA TYR A 516 -21.57 33.76 8.09
C TYR A 516 -21.77 35.01 8.93
N VAL A 517 -21.89 36.15 8.25
CA VAL A 517 -22.41 37.39 8.83
C VAL A 517 -23.66 37.82 8.09
N LEU A 518 -24.75 37.98 8.83
CA LEU A 518 -25.99 38.58 8.37
C LEU A 518 -25.96 40.08 8.71
N VAL A 519 -26.30 40.90 7.71
CA VAL A 519 -26.33 42.35 7.81
C VAL A 519 -27.77 42.84 7.90
N PHE A 520 -28.06 43.68 8.87
CA PHE A 520 -29.39 44.26 9.08
C PHE A 520 -29.33 45.76 9.06
N ARG A 521 -30.30 46.41 8.41
CA ARG A 521 -30.53 47.84 8.65
C ARG A 521 -31.07 48.02 10.07
N ARG A 522 -30.63 49.05 10.79
CA ARG A 522 -31.03 49.31 12.20
C ARG A 522 -32.54 49.36 12.44
N LYS A 523 -33.33 49.72 11.41
CA LYS A 523 -34.81 49.68 11.47
C LYS A 523 -35.39 48.28 11.72
N TYR A 524 -34.65 47.21 11.44
CA TYR A 524 -35.05 45.81 11.65
C TYR A 524 -34.39 45.17 12.88
N ARG A 525 -33.89 45.95 13.86
CA ARG A 525 -33.20 45.40 15.05
C ARG A 525 -34.03 44.40 15.86
N LEU A 526 -35.36 44.57 15.90
CA LEU A 526 -36.26 43.67 16.62
C LEU A 526 -36.31 42.31 15.92
N PHE A 527 -36.51 42.31 14.61
CA PHE A 527 -36.45 41.09 13.80
C PHE A 527 -35.08 40.40 13.92
N ARG A 528 -33.97 41.15 13.88
CA ARG A 528 -32.62 40.60 14.11
C ARG A 528 -32.52 39.86 15.44
N LYS A 529 -33.06 40.44 16.53
CA LYS A 529 -33.02 39.81 17.85
C LYS A 529 -33.86 38.53 17.88
N THR A 530 -35.10 38.58 17.38
CA THR A 530 -35.95 37.38 17.27
C THR A 530 -35.28 36.29 16.44
N LEU A 531 -34.62 36.68 15.33
CA LEU A 531 -33.88 35.74 14.50
C LEU A 531 -32.70 35.11 15.26
N GLN A 532 -31.97 35.89 16.04
CA GLN A 532 -30.90 35.38 16.88
C GLN A 532 -31.44 34.33 17.87
N ASP A 533 -32.52 34.65 18.58
CA ASP A 533 -33.14 33.73 19.56
C ASP A 533 -33.59 32.42 18.88
N VAL A 534 -34.17 32.50 17.66
CA VAL A 534 -34.61 31.33 16.87
C VAL A 534 -33.44 30.49 16.36
N LEU A 535 -32.30 31.10 16.05
CA LEU A 535 -31.11 30.36 15.60
C LEU A 535 -30.43 29.65 16.79
N GLU A 536 -30.51 30.21 17.99
CA GLU A 536 -29.95 29.62 19.22
C GLU A 536 -30.85 28.52 19.82
N GLU A 537 -32.14 28.49 19.49
CA GLU A 537 -33.10 27.49 19.99
C GLU A 537 -32.81 26.08 19.43
N GLU A 538 -32.77 25.08 20.31
CA GLU A 538 -32.60 23.68 19.93
C GLU A 538 -33.96 23.04 19.61
N SER A 539 -34.07 22.40 18.44
CA SER A 539 -35.29 21.70 18.03
C SER A 539 -35.00 20.36 17.36
N SER A 540 -36.01 19.50 17.28
CA SER A 540 -35.89 18.20 16.61
C SER A 540 -35.65 18.30 15.09
N ARG A 541 -35.93 19.45 14.48
CA ARG A 541 -35.72 19.70 13.04
C ARG A 541 -34.45 20.50 12.76
N ALA A 542 -33.95 21.25 13.73
CA ALA A 542 -32.78 22.09 13.60
C ALA A 542 -32.01 22.18 14.92
N PRO A 543 -30.74 21.72 14.96
CA PRO A 543 -29.88 21.88 16.12
C PRO A 543 -29.49 23.36 16.33
N SER A 544 -29.15 23.71 17.57
CA SER A 544 -28.80 25.08 17.96
C SER A 544 -27.56 25.58 17.19
N LEU A 545 -27.69 26.73 16.53
CA LEU A 545 -26.58 27.47 15.95
C LEU A 545 -25.97 28.43 16.98
N LEU A 546 -24.70 28.75 16.78
CA LEU A 546 -24.02 29.81 17.51
C LEU A 546 -24.32 31.14 16.82
N ALA A 547 -25.04 32.04 17.49
CA ALA A 547 -25.31 33.36 16.97
C ALA A 547 -24.75 34.43 17.93
N ALA A 548 -24.02 35.41 17.39
CA ALA A 548 -23.42 36.47 18.19
C ALA A 548 -23.55 37.82 17.51
N SER A 549 -23.97 38.83 18.26
CA SER A 549 -23.97 40.21 17.76
C SER A 549 -22.54 40.75 17.75
N VAL A 550 -21.99 41.02 16.57
CA VAL A 550 -20.57 41.43 16.40
C VAL A 550 -20.37 42.95 16.49
N GLY A 551 -21.44 43.72 16.34
CA GLY A 551 -21.42 45.16 16.51
C GLY A 551 -22.42 45.89 15.61
N SER A 552 -22.32 47.22 15.63
CA SER A 552 -23.06 48.13 14.77
C SER A 552 -22.11 49.16 14.19
N THR A 553 -22.18 49.40 12.89
CA THR A 553 -21.37 50.45 12.24
C THR A 553 -22.22 51.39 11.42
N GLN A 554 -21.83 52.66 11.45
CA GLN A 554 -22.40 53.71 10.61
C GLN A 554 -21.66 53.73 9.27
N GLN A 555 -22.39 53.64 8.15
CA GLN A 555 -21.74 53.67 6.83
C GLN A 555 -21.25 55.09 6.50
N LEU A 556 -19.94 55.27 6.38
CA LEU A 556 -19.31 56.50 5.88
C LEU A 556 -19.12 56.42 4.36
N ARG A 557 -19.94 57.18 3.61
CA ARG A 557 -19.81 57.60 2.20
C ARG A 557 -18.76 56.87 1.35
N ARG A 558 -19.11 55.75 0.68
CA ARG A 558 -18.34 55.32 -0.53
C ARG A 558 -19.06 54.44 -1.55
N TRP A 559 -20.36 54.21 -1.42
CA TRP A 559 -21.19 53.63 -2.48
C TRP A 559 -22.17 54.68 -2.97
N ARG A 560 -21.99 55.12 -4.23
CA ARG A 560 -22.82 56.14 -4.89
C ARG A 560 -24.16 55.51 -5.27
N ASP A 561 -25.18 55.73 -4.44
CA ASP A 561 -26.55 55.75 -4.92
C ASP A 561 -26.85 57.21 -5.33
N PRO A 562 -27.09 57.53 -6.61
CA PRO A 562 -27.21 58.91 -7.09
C PRO A 562 -28.45 59.65 -6.54
N VAL A 563 -29.39 58.95 -5.91
CA VAL A 563 -30.75 59.47 -5.68
C VAL A 563 -31.04 59.78 -4.21
N VAL A 564 -30.26 59.28 -3.23
CA VAL A 564 -30.61 59.44 -1.80
C VAL A 564 -29.67 60.41 -1.09
N ARG A 565 -30.15 61.65 -0.93
CA ARG A 565 -29.53 62.67 -0.07
C ARG A 565 -29.56 62.26 1.42
N LEU A 566 -28.39 62.29 2.06
CA LEU A 566 -28.12 62.77 3.43
C LEU A 566 -28.82 62.12 4.65
N ILE A 567 -28.97 60.79 4.72
CA ILE A 567 -29.30 60.11 5.99
C ILE A 567 -28.20 59.09 6.36
N PRO A 568 -27.60 59.17 7.56
CA PRO A 568 -26.66 58.14 8.01
C PRO A 568 -27.39 56.81 8.24
N ILE A 569 -27.00 55.79 7.47
CA ILE A 569 -27.55 54.43 7.60
C ILE A 569 -26.69 53.64 8.58
N TRP A 570 -27.35 53.07 9.59
CA TRP A 570 -26.75 52.20 10.58
C TRP A 570 -27.01 50.73 10.21
N PHE A 571 -25.96 49.92 10.29
CA PHE A 571 -26.01 48.49 10.09
C PHE A 571 -25.67 47.75 11.38
N ASP A 572 -26.40 46.66 11.62
CA ASP A 572 -26.18 45.71 12.69
C ASP A 572 -25.71 44.39 12.10
N TYR A 573 -24.72 43.76 12.74
CA TYR A 573 -24.11 42.53 12.27
C TYR A 573 -24.40 41.40 13.26
N LEU A 574 -24.89 40.29 12.72
CA LEU A 574 -25.09 39.03 13.43
C LEU A 574 -24.19 37.98 12.78
N ALA A 575 -23.19 37.51 13.52
CA ALA A 575 -22.40 36.37 13.08
C ALA A 575 -23.11 35.08 13.48
N VAL A 576 -23.09 34.10 12.59
CA VAL A 576 -23.75 32.81 12.77
C VAL A 576 -22.77 31.70 12.41
N GLY A 577 -22.76 30.66 13.24
CA GLY A 577 -21.98 29.46 13.03
C GLY A 577 -22.50 28.27 13.81
N ALA A 578 -21.69 27.23 13.95
CA ALA A 578 -22.11 25.98 14.59
C ALA A 578 -20.98 25.31 15.37
N THR A 579 -21.36 24.53 16.40
CA THR A 579 -20.42 23.65 17.07
C THR A 579 -20.02 22.49 16.18
N ASP A 580 -18.86 21.92 16.44
CA ASP A 580 -18.30 20.80 15.69
C ASP A 580 -19.16 19.52 15.72
N VAL A 581 -19.96 19.35 16.77
CA VAL A 581 -20.93 18.24 16.91
C VAL A 581 -22.11 18.46 15.98
N VAL A 582 -22.69 19.67 16.00
CA VAL A 582 -23.82 20.06 15.15
C VAL A 582 -23.43 19.98 13.67
N LEU A 583 -22.22 20.44 13.33
CA LEU A 583 -21.69 20.32 11.97
C LEU A 583 -21.60 18.87 11.51
N ALA A 584 -21.06 17.97 12.35
CA ALA A 584 -20.90 16.56 12.01
C ALA A 584 -22.26 15.87 11.80
N GLN A 585 -23.21 16.05 12.73
CA GLN A 585 -24.54 15.46 12.64
C GLN A 585 -25.29 15.94 11.38
N LYS A 586 -25.23 17.25 11.11
CA LYS A 586 -25.90 17.81 9.94
C LYS A 586 -25.24 17.37 8.63
N ALA A 587 -23.91 17.30 8.58
CA ALA A 587 -23.17 16.83 7.42
C ALA A 587 -23.54 15.37 7.07
N GLU A 588 -23.72 14.50 8.06
CA GLU A 588 -24.18 13.12 7.87
C GLU A 588 -25.62 13.08 7.32
N HIS A 589 -26.54 13.86 7.89
CA HIS A 589 -27.91 13.96 7.37
C HIS A 589 -27.97 14.49 5.93
N MET A 590 -27.06 15.39 5.56
CA MET A 590 -26.90 15.89 4.19
C MET A 590 -26.21 14.90 3.25
N GLN A 591 -25.74 13.75 3.75
CA GLN A 591 -24.90 12.79 3.03
C GLN A 591 -23.70 13.47 2.36
N LEU A 592 -23.05 14.39 3.08
CA LEU A 592 -21.95 15.17 2.56
C LEU A 592 -20.78 14.24 2.19
N MET A 593 -20.37 14.28 0.92
CA MET A 593 -19.17 13.58 0.47
C MET A 593 -17.93 14.29 1.00
N HIS A 594 -17.07 13.56 1.71
CA HIS A 594 -15.86 14.10 2.32
C HIS A 594 -14.68 13.13 2.23
N ARG A 595 -13.45 13.65 2.33
CA ARG A 595 -12.23 12.87 2.18
C ARG A 595 -11.85 12.12 3.44
N ARG A 596 -11.43 10.86 3.28
CA ARG A 596 -10.73 10.12 4.34
C ARG A 596 -9.27 10.57 4.38
N ARG A 597 -8.68 10.60 5.57
CA ARG A 597 -7.30 11.05 5.80
C ARG A 597 -6.31 10.25 4.95
N GLY A 598 -5.53 10.97 4.15
CA GLY A 598 -4.51 10.38 3.28
C GLY A 598 -5.04 9.51 2.13
N SER A 599 -6.33 9.64 1.80
CA SER A 599 -6.93 9.11 0.57
C SER A 599 -7.49 10.25 -0.26
N SER A 600 -7.33 10.16 -1.57
CA SER A 600 -7.98 11.05 -2.54
C SER A 600 -9.46 10.67 -2.77
N GLN A 601 -9.91 9.52 -2.28
CA GLN A 601 -11.28 9.04 -2.45
C GLN A 601 -12.25 9.78 -1.53
N MET A 602 -13.40 10.15 -2.10
CA MET A 602 -14.52 10.78 -1.39
C MET A 602 -15.47 9.71 -0.89
N HIS A 603 -15.87 9.78 0.38
CA HIS A 603 -16.86 8.89 0.98
C HIS A 603 -17.97 9.70 1.65
N VAL A 604 -19.13 9.09 1.83
CA VAL A 604 -20.21 9.68 2.63
C VAL A 604 -19.69 9.87 4.05
N PHE A 605 -19.82 11.08 4.58
CA PHE A 605 -19.39 11.40 5.92
C PHE A 605 -20.30 10.74 6.96
N HIS A 606 -19.69 10.06 7.93
CA HIS A 606 -20.37 9.46 9.08
C HIS A 606 -19.83 10.07 10.37
N ALA A 607 -20.71 10.56 11.25
CA ALA A 607 -20.29 11.26 12.46
C ALA A 607 -19.61 10.32 13.47
N SER A 608 -20.00 9.04 13.52
CA SER A 608 -19.37 8.00 14.35
C SER A 608 -17.87 7.84 14.05
N ASN A 609 -17.50 7.90 12.77
CA ASN A 609 -16.14 7.71 12.30
C ASN A 609 -15.44 9.04 11.94
N LYS A 610 -15.82 10.16 12.58
CA LYS A 610 -15.27 11.51 12.30
C LYS A 610 -13.74 11.55 12.25
N HIS A 611 -13.07 10.75 13.08
CA HIS A 611 -11.62 10.72 13.21
C HIS A 611 -10.89 10.18 11.95
N GLU A 612 -11.57 9.41 11.10
CA GLU A 612 -11.02 8.88 9.84
C GLU A 612 -11.05 9.92 8.70
N PHE A 613 -11.86 10.96 8.84
CA PHE A 613 -12.03 12.01 7.83
C PHE A 613 -11.15 13.22 8.12
N GLU A 614 -10.79 13.94 7.05
CA GLU A 614 -10.14 15.25 7.18
C GLU A 614 -11.03 16.22 7.98
N PRO A 615 -10.47 17.23 8.66
CA PRO A 615 -11.30 18.25 9.31
C PRO A 615 -12.09 19.05 8.27
N PHE A 616 -13.31 19.48 8.64
CA PHE A 616 -14.10 20.34 7.75
C PHE A 616 -13.40 21.68 7.54
N ARG A 617 -13.15 22.01 6.28
CA ARG A 617 -12.61 23.32 5.89
C ARG A 617 -13.71 24.36 5.80
N SER A 618 -13.33 25.63 5.60
CA SER A 618 -14.26 26.77 5.56
C SER A 618 -15.45 26.54 4.62
N LEU A 619 -15.22 26.02 3.40
CA LEU A 619 -16.30 25.77 2.44
C LEU A 619 -17.34 24.77 2.97
N GLN A 620 -16.89 23.66 3.55
CA GLN A 620 -17.77 22.61 4.06
C GLN A 620 -18.56 23.10 5.27
N ARG A 621 -17.87 23.78 6.20
CA ARG A 621 -18.51 24.42 7.36
C ARG A 621 -19.58 25.42 6.92
N GLN A 622 -19.25 26.29 5.96
CA GLN A 622 -20.20 27.24 5.38
C GLN A 622 -21.39 26.55 4.71
N LEU A 623 -21.18 25.49 3.92
CA LEU A 623 -22.27 24.75 3.29
C LEU A 623 -23.25 24.17 4.31
N VAL A 624 -22.73 23.57 5.39
CA VAL A 624 -23.53 22.98 6.47
C VAL A 624 -24.28 24.08 7.23
N VAL A 625 -23.61 25.16 7.64
CA VAL A 625 -24.25 26.27 8.38
C VAL A 625 -25.30 26.98 7.54
N LEU A 626 -25.03 27.23 6.26
CA LEU A 626 -26.01 27.85 5.37
C LEU A 626 -27.26 26.97 5.21
N ASN A 627 -27.08 25.65 5.16
CA ASN A 627 -28.20 24.72 5.13
C ASN A 627 -29.03 24.79 6.42
N LEU A 628 -28.37 24.82 7.59
CA LEU A 628 -29.05 25.00 8.88
C LEU A 628 -29.84 26.32 8.95
N ILE A 629 -29.26 27.43 8.50
CA ILE A 629 -29.97 28.72 8.49
C ILE A 629 -31.20 28.65 7.55
N ARG A 630 -31.10 27.95 6.41
CA ARG A 630 -32.21 27.78 5.45
C ARG A 630 -33.35 26.93 5.99
N ASP A 631 -33.04 25.96 6.84
CA ASP A 631 -34.06 25.12 7.47
C ASP A 631 -34.86 25.91 8.52
N ASN A 632 -34.21 26.87 9.20
CA ASN A 632 -34.88 27.70 10.22
C ASN A 632 -35.62 28.88 9.58
N VAL A 633 -35.09 29.46 8.50
CA VAL A 633 -35.52 30.75 7.97
C VAL A 633 -35.57 30.74 6.44
N ASN A 634 -36.64 31.30 5.88
CA ASN A 634 -36.74 31.52 4.43
C ASN A 634 -35.85 32.71 3.99
N LEU A 635 -34.54 32.45 3.93
CA LEU A 635 -33.49 33.40 3.56
C LEU A 635 -33.80 34.15 2.26
N LYS A 636 -34.31 33.44 1.24
CA LYS A 636 -34.61 34.02 -0.08
C LYS A 636 -35.65 35.13 0.03
N CYS A 637 -36.74 34.91 0.77
CA CYS A 637 -37.78 35.90 0.96
C CYS A 637 -37.26 37.13 1.73
N HIS A 638 -36.48 36.90 2.79
CA HIS A 638 -35.97 37.97 3.65
C HIS A 638 -34.92 38.86 2.97
N LEU A 639 -34.07 38.28 2.11
CA LEU A 639 -33.11 39.01 1.27
C LEU A 639 -33.83 39.83 0.18
N GLN A 640 -34.81 39.24 -0.51
CA GLN A 640 -35.60 39.96 -1.53
C GLN A 640 -36.37 41.14 -0.96
N ARG A 641 -36.90 41.01 0.27
CA ARG A 641 -37.59 42.09 0.98
C ARG A 641 -36.66 43.10 1.65
N GLY A 642 -35.35 42.83 1.70
CA GLY A 642 -34.35 43.66 2.38
C GLY A 642 -34.47 43.71 3.91
N THR A 643 -35.21 42.76 4.51
CA THR A 643 -35.27 42.59 5.98
C THR A 643 -33.96 42.06 6.55
N ILE A 644 -33.36 41.10 5.85
CA ILE A 644 -31.92 40.84 5.88
C ILE A 644 -31.37 41.65 4.71
N PHE A 645 -30.48 42.59 5.00
CA PHE A 645 -29.93 43.47 3.97
C PHE A 645 -28.92 42.74 3.09
N ASP A 646 -28.04 41.96 3.71
CA ASP A 646 -27.02 41.18 3.02
C ASP A 646 -26.58 39.98 3.87
N LEU A 647 -25.96 38.99 3.23
CA LEU A 647 -25.39 37.81 3.84
C LEU A 647 -24.09 37.47 3.12
N PHE A 648 -22.98 37.46 3.85
CA PHE A 648 -21.69 37.05 3.29
C PHE A 648 -21.00 35.98 4.15
N PRO A 649 -20.33 35.02 3.50
CA PRO A 649 -19.51 34.02 4.20
C PRO A 649 -18.28 34.68 4.83
N LEU A 650 -17.91 34.21 6.01
CA LEU A 650 -16.64 34.54 6.65
C LEU A 650 -15.55 33.63 6.12
N HIS A 651 -14.43 34.23 5.75
CA HIS A 651 -13.34 33.53 5.12
C HIS A 651 -12.17 33.37 6.08
N ASP A 652 -11.54 32.21 6.01
CA ASP A 652 -10.29 31.96 6.71
C ASP A 652 -9.15 32.70 5.99
N VAL A 653 -8.31 33.38 6.79
CA VAL A 653 -7.15 34.13 6.33
C VAL A 653 -6.17 33.22 5.59
N VAL A 654 -6.03 31.96 6.03
CA VAL A 654 -5.13 30.98 5.42
C VAL A 654 -5.56 30.68 3.98
N GLY A 655 -6.85 30.35 3.78
CA GLY A 655 -7.41 30.08 2.46
C GLY A 655 -7.28 31.27 1.51
N HIS A 656 -7.52 32.48 2.01
CA HIS A 656 -7.35 33.71 1.23
C HIS A 656 -5.89 33.94 0.82
N ASN A 657 -4.94 33.75 1.74
CA ASN A 657 -3.52 33.87 1.47
C ASN A 657 -3.04 32.83 0.45
N ALA A 658 -3.56 31.60 0.51
CA ALA A 658 -3.25 30.56 -0.46
C ALA A 658 -3.70 30.95 -1.89
N ILE A 659 -4.91 31.48 -2.05
CA ILE A 659 -5.37 32.01 -3.35
C ILE A 659 -4.49 33.18 -3.79
N ALA A 660 -4.24 34.15 -2.91
CA ALA A 660 -3.44 35.33 -3.23
C ALA A 660 -2.02 34.95 -3.69
N ALA A 661 -1.37 33.99 -3.03
CA ALA A 661 -0.05 33.50 -3.40
C ALA A 661 -0.01 32.84 -4.79
N HIS A 662 -1.07 32.12 -5.18
CA HIS A 662 -1.12 31.39 -6.44
C HIS A 662 -1.67 32.22 -7.62
N TRP A 663 -2.53 33.20 -7.36
CA TRP A 663 -3.29 33.93 -8.38
C TRP A 663 -3.05 35.45 -8.43
N VAL A 664 -2.49 36.06 -7.37
CA VAL A 664 -2.37 37.53 -7.30
C VAL A 664 -0.91 37.95 -7.13
N LEU A 665 -0.27 37.61 -6.02
CA LEU A 665 0.96 38.23 -5.52
C LEU A 665 2.22 37.37 -5.67
N GLY A 666 2.11 36.07 -5.99
CA GLY A 666 3.26 35.15 -6.04
C GLY A 666 3.95 34.94 -4.69
N HIS A 667 4.80 33.91 -4.55
CA HIS A 667 5.71 33.82 -3.41
C HIS A 667 6.79 34.92 -3.55
N GLY A 668 6.85 35.86 -2.61
CA GLY A 668 7.81 36.97 -2.63
C GLY A 668 7.31 38.27 -3.25
N GLY A 669 6.00 38.45 -3.43
CA GLY A 669 5.39 39.74 -3.83
C GLY A 669 5.46 40.09 -5.32
N ARG A 670 5.88 39.15 -6.18
CA ARG A 670 5.84 39.29 -7.65
C ARG A 670 4.50 38.80 -8.21
N TRP A 671 3.81 39.68 -8.92
CA TRP A 671 2.52 39.40 -9.52
C TRP A 671 2.55 38.15 -10.42
N LYS A 672 1.64 37.20 -10.16
CA LYS A 672 1.42 36.04 -11.02
C LYS A 672 0.27 36.34 -11.98
N VAL A 673 0.58 36.53 -13.25
CA VAL A 673 -0.43 36.77 -14.29
C VAL A 673 -0.75 35.45 -14.99
N GLN A 674 -1.97 34.97 -14.83
CA GLN A 674 -2.49 33.82 -15.58
C GLN A 674 -3.05 34.30 -16.94
N PRO A 675 -2.95 33.51 -18.03
CA PRO A 675 -2.46 32.13 -18.08
C PRO A 675 -0.93 31.96 -18.19
N TRP A 676 -0.15 33.04 -18.26
CA TRP A 676 1.29 32.96 -18.59
C TRP A 676 2.10 32.05 -17.66
N HIS A 677 1.79 32.02 -16.37
CA HIS A 677 2.51 31.21 -15.38
C HIS A 677 2.22 29.69 -15.50
N GLY A 678 1.08 29.31 -16.08
CA GLY A 678 0.64 27.92 -16.25
C GLY A 678 0.49 27.48 -17.72
N LEU A 679 0.91 28.31 -18.67
CA LEU A 679 0.58 28.16 -20.10
C LEU A 679 0.96 26.77 -20.65
N ARG A 680 2.16 26.29 -20.30
CA ARG A 680 2.64 24.96 -20.74
C ARG A 680 1.74 23.82 -20.25
N GLN A 681 1.18 23.93 -19.05
CA GLN A 681 0.31 22.91 -18.48
C GLN A 681 -1.04 22.82 -19.20
N TYR A 682 -1.50 23.93 -19.80
CA TYR A 682 -2.73 23.96 -20.58
C TYR A 682 -2.52 23.62 -22.05
N LEU A 683 -1.35 23.90 -22.63
CA LEU A 683 -1.08 23.65 -24.06
C LEU A 683 -0.61 22.23 -24.38
N PHE A 684 0.02 21.54 -23.42
CA PHE A 684 0.59 20.22 -23.65
C PHE A 684 0.11 19.22 -22.60
N GLU A 685 -0.19 18.00 -23.05
CA GLU A 685 -0.57 16.91 -22.16
C GLU A 685 0.69 16.18 -21.68
N THR A 686 0.85 16.07 -20.36
CA THR A 686 1.89 15.22 -19.75
C THR A 686 1.39 14.61 -18.44
N PRO A 687 1.80 13.38 -18.09
CA PRO A 687 1.46 12.77 -16.78
C PRO A 687 2.01 13.55 -15.59
N THR A 688 2.96 14.47 -15.83
CA THR A 688 3.64 15.27 -14.80
C THR A 688 2.95 16.60 -14.51
N HIS A 689 1.92 16.99 -15.25
CA HIS A 689 1.20 18.24 -15.00
C HIS A 689 0.25 18.09 -13.80
N THR A 690 0.53 18.83 -12.74
CA THR A 690 -0.19 18.76 -11.46
C THR A 690 -1.27 19.83 -11.30
N TYR A 691 -1.25 20.87 -12.14
CA TYR A 691 -2.19 22.01 -12.09
C TYR A 691 -2.26 22.68 -10.70
N ASP A 692 -1.10 22.89 -10.08
CA ASP A 692 -0.94 23.41 -8.71
C ASP A 692 -1.80 24.67 -8.43
N MET A 693 -1.93 25.56 -9.42
CA MET A 693 -2.73 26.78 -9.29
C MET A 693 -4.23 26.53 -9.11
N LEU A 694 -4.77 25.39 -9.54
CA LEU A 694 -6.19 25.08 -9.42
C LEU A 694 -6.55 24.55 -8.03
N TRP A 695 -5.62 23.96 -7.29
CA TRP A 695 -5.89 23.36 -5.99
C TRP A 695 -6.42 24.35 -4.94
N PRO A 696 -5.81 25.53 -4.75
CA PRO A 696 -6.37 26.54 -3.82
C PRO A 696 -7.78 26.98 -4.21
N LEU A 697 -8.07 27.14 -5.52
CA LEU A 697 -9.41 27.48 -5.99
C LEU A 697 -10.41 26.37 -5.72
N ARG A 698 -10.01 25.12 -5.95
CA ARG A 698 -10.82 23.93 -5.75
C ARG A 698 -11.19 23.76 -4.29
N LEU A 699 -10.22 23.92 -3.40
CA LEU A 699 -10.44 23.82 -1.96
C LEU A 699 -11.31 24.96 -1.41
N TYR A 700 -11.13 26.16 -1.94
CA TYR A 700 -11.79 27.36 -1.40
C TYR A 700 -13.19 27.60 -1.99
N PHE A 701 -13.33 27.52 -3.32
CA PHE A 701 -14.59 27.79 -4.03
C PHE A 701 -15.32 26.52 -4.47
N GLY A 702 -14.70 25.34 -4.34
CA GLY A 702 -15.25 24.07 -4.78
C GLY A 702 -14.90 23.71 -6.22
N ASP A 703 -15.13 22.43 -6.57
CA ASP A 703 -14.75 21.85 -7.85
C ASP A 703 -15.36 22.58 -9.05
N LYS A 704 -16.63 23.01 -8.95
CA LYS A 704 -17.32 23.72 -10.05
C LYS A 704 -16.62 25.01 -10.45
N HIS A 705 -16.21 25.83 -9.49
CA HIS A 705 -15.54 27.09 -9.76
C HIS A 705 -14.12 26.86 -10.25
N ALA A 706 -13.40 25.90 -9.66
CA ALA A 706 -12.06 25.55 -10.11
C ALA A 706 -12.06 25.01 -11.56
N LEU A 707 -13.02 24.15 -11.92
CA LEU A 707 -13.20 23.65 -13.29
C LEU A 707 -13.57 24.77 -14.25
N TYR A 708 -14.47 25.67 -13.86
CA TYR A 708 -14.82 26.83 -14.67
C TYR A 708 -13.59 27.71 -14.96
N ILE A 709 -12.80 28.01 -13.92
CA ILE A 709 -11.58 28.80 -14.07
C ILE A 709 -10.55 28.03 -14.92
N ALA A 710 -10.38 26.73 -14.69
CA ALA A 710 -9.49 25.88 -15.50
C ALA A 710 -9.88 25.92 -16.97
N TRP A 711 -11.18 25.84 -17.27
CA TRP A 711 -11.71 25.93 -18.63
C TRP A 711 -11.43 27.31 -19.25
N ILE A 712 -11.62 28.40 -18.51
CA ILE A 712 -11.24 29.75 -18.98
C ILE A 712 -9.75 29.79 -19.29
N GLN A 713 -8.88 29.31 -18.38
CA GLN A 713 -7.44 29.35 -18.58
C GLN A 713 -7.00 28.52 -19.77
N PHE A 714 -7.55 27.33 -19.93
CA PHE A 714 -7.32 26.48 -21.10
C PHE A 714 -7.72 27.20 -22.39
N TYR A 715 -8.95 27.74 -22.44
CA TYR A 715 -9.47 28.42 -23.60
C TYR A 715 -8.65 29.68 -23.96
N THR A 716 -8.32 30.51 -22.97
CA THR A 716 -7.46 31.70 -23.16
C THR A 716 -6.06 31.30 -23.64
N SER A 717 -5.48 30.21 -23.11
CA SER A 717 -4.16 29.73 -23.52
C SER A 717 -4.12 29.35 -25.01
N TYR A 718 -5.14 28.63 -25.48
CA TYR A 718 -5.24 28.26 -26.90
C TYR A 718 -5.55 29.45 -27.81
N LEU A 719 -6.41 30.38 -27.38
CA LEU A 719 -6.68 31.59 -28.14
C LEU A 719 -5.43 32.46 -28.34
N LEU A 720 -4.52 32.52 -27.35
CA LEU A 720 -3.25 33.24 -27.49
C LEU A 720 -2.38 32.66 -28.61
N VAL A 721 -2.35 31.33 -28.78
CA VAL A 721 -1.60 30.67 -29.86
C VAL A 721 -2.15 31.04 -31.23
N VAL A 722 -3.47 31.20 -31.36
CA VAL A 722 -4.13 31.59 -32.62
C VAL A 722 -4.02 33.10 -32.87
N ALA A 723 -4.11 33.92 -31.82
CA ALA A 723 -4.12 35.38 -31.94
C ALA A 723 -2.79 35.96 -32.40
N VAL A 724 -1.65 35.37 -31.97
CA VAL A 724 -0.32 35.88 -32.33
C VAL A 724 -0.04 35.82 -33.84
N PRO A 725 -0.29 34.71 -34.56
CA PRO A 725 -0.22 34.68 -36.02
C PRO A 725 -1.17 35.68 -36.70
N CYS A 726 -2.40 35.84 -36.20
CA CYS A 726 -3.37 36.79 -36.78
C CYS A 726 -2.89 38.24 -36.66
N LEU A 727 -2.28 38.60 -35.52
CA LEU A 727 -1.66 39.92 -35.28
C LEU A 727 -0.40 40.19 -36.13
N ILE A 728 0.24 39.16 -36.65
CA ILE A 728 1.42 39.27 -37.53
C ILE A 728 0.98 39.36 -39.01
N VAL A 729 -0.23 38.91 -39.33
CA VAL A 729 -0.80 38.90 -40.69
C VAL A 729 -1.61 40.18 -40.98
N GLU A 730 -2.09 40.89 -39.96
CA GLU A 730 -2.52 42.30 -40.03
C GLU A 730 -1.31 43.25 -40.01
#